data_AF-A0A2E8AV27-F1
#
_entry.id   AF-A0A2E8AV27-F1
#
_cell.length_a   1.000
_cell.length_b   1.000
_cell.length_c   1.000
_cell.angle_alpha   90.00
_cell.angle_beta   90.00
_cell.angle_gamma   90.00
#
_symmetry.space_group_name_H-M   'P 1'
#
loop_
_entity.id
_entity.type
_entity.pdbx_description
1 polymer ?
#
loop_
_entity_poly.entity_id
_entity_poly.type
_entity_poly.pdbx_seq_one_letter_code
_entity_poly.pdbx_strand_id
1 'polypeptide(L)'
;MISGRCTGKVDRQSSAARARRETTRGVSASRYGRGKRMTTIIEDVRTVMSDSPLIGAASSLRRDLSIPKRPGFRSLQDSEIVQLQQQGNRSGDWSLVQVGDRFKPDFIWDNRFLGVVRLGSYSGRQRELPDNVHLPTGLYDSTFCDVDLEDEVLVHRVGLVNRSWVGSHASLVQCSTISCEETTAFGCGDSLHLGIETGERDVRKFAELTVELAERLSHSLADSDLRREYDRLVDEYVTKIQSSRTVIGTGVVVMNTRRLVSSFVGPGAVIHNATSVVRSAVISTEEEVTYIGDGVCFRNSVAQWSARLDSGALVDNSVLCESATVQRRAKVSGSLIGPNTEVEQGEITASLVGPFLGFHHQALLIAASWAAGKGNIGHGAKIGSNHTGRAPDQEFRGGEGVFFGLGTMIKFPFDCSGSPYSIVAAGVVCPPQEISFPFSLIKLSDSRENGGASDQGALPGNEILPGWVLQHNAYALKRSEKKFRERDRTIRSRINPEILRPEIVDAMRDALQRLIGAGGQTTYTARDLPGLGSNCLTEKSRQGAIGTYGNWIDYYALEGLRLQLLARSLPAAAPEAAALVQAVSNEESWEHQRQVLIERQPGCEIPGLLERLVRLAKEIAEGVERSRERDERRGREIMTDYTQTHRPVSDDPVVRQVWDEFHLLECSVREMLAS
;
A
#
# COMPACT_ATOMS: atom_id res chain seq x y z
N MET A 1 54.32 25.99 -52.56
CA MET A 1 55.77 25.82 -52.35
C MET A 1 56.02 25.74 -50.84
N ILE A 2 56.81 24.75 -50.45
CA ILE A 2 57.35 24.45 -49.11
C ILE A 2 56.42 23.68 -48.15
N SER A 3 56.85 22.44 -47.98
CA SER A 3 56.41 21.31 -47.17
C SER A 3 56.97 21.36 -45.75
N GLY A 4 56.28 20.69 -44.82
CA GLY A 4 56.86 20.22 -43.56
C GLY A 4 55.88 19.36 -42.74
N ARG A 5 55.85 18.04 -42.99
CA ARG A 5 55.37 17.04 -42.03
C ARG A 5 56.23 15.79 -42.13
N CYS A 6 56.96 15.50 -41.04
CA CYS A 6 57.63 14.23 -40.81
C CYS A 6 56.76 13.33 -39.94
N THR A 7 56.64 12.11 -40.46
CA THR A 7 56.30 10.79 -39.91
C THR A 7 56.71 10.47 -38.47
N GLY A 8 55.92 9.62 -37.80
CA GLY A 8 56.32 8.90 -36.60
C GLY A 8 55.30 7.82 -36.17
N LYS A 9 55.68 6.55 -36.39
CA LYS A 9 54.98 5.26 -36.18
C LYS A 9 54.22 5.11 -34.85
N VAL A 10 53.11 4.37 -34.89
CA VAL A 10 52.41 3.79 -33.72
C VAL A 10 52.65 2.28 -33.72
N ASP A 11 53.27 1.79 -32.65
CA ASP A 11 53.48 0.37 -32.38
C ASP A 11 52.27 -0.25 -31.65
N ARG A 12 52.04 -1.53 -31.99
CA ARG A 12 51.07 -2.43 -31.36
C ARG A 12 51.66 -3.00 -30.07
N GLN A 13 50.90 -2.95 -28.97
CA GLN A 13 50.61 -4.10 -28.06
C GLN A 13 50.05 -3.60 -26.72
N SER A 14 48.84 -4.07 -26.36
CA SER A 14 48.55 -4.75 -25.07
C SER A 14 47.03 -4.82 -24.84
N SER A 15 46.45 -5.87 -25.41
CA SER A 15 45.15 -6.41 -25.04
C SER A 15 45.26 -7.17 -23.71
N ALA A 16 45.09 -6.49 -22.56
CA ALA A 16 44.98 -7.13 -21.25
C ALA A 16 44.44 -6.15 -20.17
N ALA A 17 43.21 -5.65 -20.31
CA ALA A 17 42.58 -4.84 -19.25
C ALA A 17 41.04 -4.85 -19.25
N ARG A 18 40.42 -5.95 -19.69
CA ARG A 18 38.95 -6.06 -19.74
C ARG A 18 38.45 -7.44 -19.31
N ALA A 19 38.84 -7.85 -18.11
CA ALA A 19 38.27 -9.00 -17.41
C ALA A 19 38.73 -8.94 -15.95
N ARG A 20 37.97 -8.24 -15.09
CA ARG A 20 37.95 -8.31 -13.61
C ARG A 20 37.19 -7.10 -13.06
N ARG A 21 35.87 -7.12 -13.20
CA ARG A 21 34.91 -6.26 -12.48
C ARG A 21 33.52 -6.91 -12.55
N GLU A 22 33.44 -8.15 -12.09
CA GLU A 22 32.19 -8.89 -11.88
C GLU A 22 32.38 -9.76 -10.64
N THR A 23 32.34 -9.16 -9.45
CA THR A 23 32.13 -9.86 -8.16
C THR A 23 31.98 -8.83 -7.04
N THR A 24 30.80 -8.21 -6.96
CA THR A 24 30.12 -7.70 -5.73
C THR A 24 28.86 -6.94 -6.14
N ARG A 25 27.85 -7.70 -6.58
CA ARG A 25 26.44 -7.28 -6.60
C ARG A 25 25.70 -8.26 -5.69
N GLY A 26 25.52 -7.91 -4.42
CA GLY A 26 24.57 -8.55 -3.52
C GLY A 26 23.40 -7.59 -3.33
N VAL A 27 22.13 -7.96 -3.43
CA VAL A 27 21.48 -9.23 -3.75
C VAL A 27 20.45 -8.91 -4.83
N SER A 28 20.80 -9.23 -6.07
CA SER A 28 19.91 -9.10 -7.23
C SER A 28 19.30 -10.47 -7.53
N ALA A 29 17.98 -10.49 -7.66
CA ALA A 29 17.19 -11.63 -8.05
C ALA A 29 17.80 -12.41 -9.24
N SER A 30 18.48 -13.54 -8.99
CA SER A 30 18.92 -14.46 -10.06
C SER A 30 19.46 -15.79 -9.53
N ARG A 31 18.56 -16.70 -9.13
CA ARG A 31 18.79 -18.17 -9.28
C ARG A 31 17.60 -18.97 -9.82
N TYR A 32 16.49 -18.31 -10.15
CA TYR A 32 15.42 -18.92 -10.95
C TYR A 32 15.50 -18.37 -12.37
N GLY A 33 15.71 -19.28 -13.33
CA GLY A 33 15.88 -18.97 -14.75
C GLY A 33 14.74 -18.09 -15.29
N ARG A 34 15.07 -17.17 -16.19
CA ARG A 34 14.18 -16.16 -16.78
C ARG A 34 12.80 -16.71 -17.18
N GLY A 35 12.77 -17.93 -17.75
CA GLY A 35 11.55 -18.65 -18.10
C GLY A 35 10.67 -19.02 -16.90
N LYS A 36 11.23 -19.49 -15.77
CA LYS A 36 10.47 -19.81 -14.55
C LYS A 36 9.82 -18.56 -13.94
N ARG A 37 10.54 -17.42 -13.94
CA ARG A 37 10.06 -16.16 -13.35
C ARG A 37 8.89 -15.54 -14.15
N MET A 38 8.95 -15.62 -15.49
CA MET A 38 7.84 -15.24 -16.37
C MET A 38 6.61 -16.10 -16.12
N THR A 39 6.76 -17.44 -16.07
CA THR A 39 5.66 -18.36 -15.81
C THR A 39 4.94 -18.03 -14.52
N THR A 40 5.68 -17.75 -13.43
CA THR A 40 5.07 -17.43 -12.13
C THR A 40 4.28 -16.11 -12.14
N ILE A 41 4.80 -15.02 -12.71
CA ILE A 41 4.04 -13.73 -12.76
C ILE A 41 2.75 -13.88 -13.55
N ILE A 42 2.81 -14.50 -14.73
CA ILE A 42 1.63 -14.67 -15.58
C ILE A 42 0.61 -15.61 -14.94
N GLU A 43 1.07 -16.67 -14.27
CA GLU A 43 0.20 -17.58 -13.53
C GLU A 43 -0.51 -16.87 -12.37
N ASP A 44 0.23 -16.06 -11.59
CA ASP A 44 -0.37 -15.23 -10.53
C ASP A 44 -1.40 -14.25 -11.08
N VAL A 45 -1.12 -13.58 -12.21
CA VAL A 45 -2.10 -12.69 -12.88
C VAL A 45 -3.36 -13.46 -13.30
N ARG A 46 -3.20 -14.67 -13.87
CA ARG A 46 -4.33 -15.51 -14.27
C ARG A 46 -5.16 -15.96 -13.08
N THR A 47 -4.51 -16.36 -11.99
CA THR A 47 -5.18 -16.74 -10.73
C THR A 47 -5.96 -15.57 -10.15
N VAL A 48 -5.37 -14.38 -10.09
CA VAL A 48 -6.07 -13.19 -9.58
C VAL A 48 -7.27 -12.83 -10.47
N MET A 49 -7.15 -12.98 -11.79
CA MET A 49 -8.25 -12.69 -12.73
C MET A 49 -9.34 -13.75 -12.79
N SER A 50 -9.06 -15.03 -12.47
CA SER A 50 -10.04 -16.12 -12.58
C SER A 50 -11.22 -15.93 -11.62
N ASP A 51 -10.96 -15.31 -10.48
CA ASP A 51 -11.91 -15.12 -9.39
C ASP A 51 -12.49 -13.69 -9.38
N SER A 52 -12.39 -12.98 -10.51
CA SER A 52 -12.83 -11.58 -10.61
C SER A 52 -14.35 -11.45 -10.45
N PRO A 53 -14.84 -10.75 -9.40
CA PRO A 53 -16.27 -10.45 -9.27
C PRO A 53 -16.77 -9.55 -10.40
N LEU A 54 -15.91 -8.70 -10.96
CA LEU A 54 -16.26 -7.80 -12.05
C LEU A 54 -16.52 -8.58 -13.36
N ILE A 55 -15.69 -9.58 -13.66
CA ILE A 55 -15.95 -10.50 -14.79
C ILE A 55 -17.28 -11.24 -14.57
N GLY A 56 -17.50 -11.80 -13.37
CA GLY A 56 -18.73 -12.52 -13.05
C GLY A 56 -19.99 -11.66 -13.23
N ALA A 57 -19.94 -10.40 -12.78
CA ALA A 57 -21.04 -9.46 -12.94
C ALA A 57 -21.26 -9.07 -14.41
N ALA A 58 -20.20 -8.75 -15.15
CA ALA A 58 -20.29 -8.37 -16.57
C ALA A 58 -20.80 -9.53 -17.44
N SER A 59 -20.35 -10.76 -17.20
CA SER A 59 -20.84 -11.97 -17.88
C SER A 59 -22.33 -12.20 -17.65
N SER A 60 -22.83 -11.93 -16.44
CA SER A 60 -24.25 -12.03 -16.13
C SER A 60 -25.06 -10.95 -16.86
N LEU A 61 -24.58 -9.71 -16.85
CA LEU A 61 -25.22 -8.60 -17.57
C LEU A 61 -25.31 -8.83 -19.09
N ARG A 62 -24.24 -9.32 -19.73
CA ARG A 62 -24.23 -9.57 -21.19
C ARG A 62 -25.25 -10.59 -21.61
N ARG A 63 -25.40 -11.67 -20.84
CA ARG A 63 -26.42 -12.70 -21.11
C ARG A 63 -27.80 -12.04 -21.13
N ASP A 64 -28.09 -11.22 -20.14
CA ASP A 64 -29.39 -10.55 -20.00
C ASP A 64 -29.67 -9.51 -21.10
N LEU A 65 -28.66 -8.71 -21.48
CA LEU A 65 -28.81 -7.70 -22.53
C LEU A 65 -28.92 -8.28 -23.94
N SER A 66 -28.38 -9.48 -24.18
CA SER A 66 -28.38 -10.12 -25.51
C SER A 66 -29.74 -10.69 -25.94
N ILE A 67 -30.74 -10.71 -25.04
CA ILE A 67 -32.04 -11.32 -25.31
C ILE A 67 -33.08 -10.22 -25.65
N PRO A 68 -33.64 -10.19 -26.89
CA PRO A 68 -34.59 -9.17 -27.31
C PRO A 68 -35.87 -9.12 -26.47
N LYS A 69 -36.35 -10.29 -26.03
CA LYS A 69 -37.42 -10.46 -25.03
C LYS A 69 -36.82 -11.16 -23.81
N ARG A 70 -36.39 -10.39 -22.82
CA ARG A 70 -35.82 -10.93 -21.58
C ARG A 70 -36.86 -11.88 -20.94
N PRO A 71 -36.53 -13.16 -20.69
CA PRO A 71 -37.45 -14.10 -20.06
C PRO A 71 -37.93 -13.55 -18.71
N GLY A 72 -39.21 -13.70 -18.41
CA GLY A 72 -39.84 -13.14 -17.20
C GLY A 72 -40.27 -11.67 -17.31
N PHE A 73 -40.10 -11.04 -18.48
CA PHE A 73 -40.66 -9.73 -18.80
C PHE A 73 -41.77 -9.84 -19.85
N ARG A 74 -42.84 -9.07 -19.65
CA ARG A 74 -43.99 -8.93 -20.55
C ARG A 74 -44.26 -7.47 -20.88
N SER A 75 -45.09 -7.23 -21.90
CA SER A 75 -45.65 -5.92 -22.15
C SER A 75 -46.63 -5.52 -21.04
N LEU A 76 -46.79 -4.21 -20.85
CA LEU A 76 -47.85 -3.65 -20.00
C LEU A 76 -49.23 -4.04 -20.53
N GLN A 77 -50.17 -4.26 -19.62
CA GLN A 77 -51.60 -4.36 -19.91
C GLN A 77 -52.23 -2.97 -19.99
N ASP A 78 -53.34 -2.82 -20.71
CA ASP A 78 -54.02 -1.54 -20.86
C ASP A 78 -54.45 -0.93 -19.52
N SER A 79 -54.89 -1.76 -18.56
CA SER A 79 -55.24 -1.34 -17.20
C SER A 79 -54.03 -0.78 -16.44
N GLU A 80 -52.85 -1.38 -16.61
CA GLU A 80 -51.61 -0.92 -16.01
C GLU A 80 -51.15 0.41 -16.62
N ILE A 81 -51.28 0.57 -17.94
CA ILE A 81 -50.97 1.83 -18.64
C ILE A 81 -51.86 2.96 -18.11
N VAL A 82 -53.17 2.72 -18.00
CA VAL A 82 -54.12 3.71 -17.47
C VAL A 82 -53.76 4.10 -16.03
N GLN A 83 -53.44 3.14 -15.17
CA GLN A 83 -53.03 3.44 -13.79
C GLN A 83 -51.74 4.26 -13.75
N LEU A 84 -50.71 3.87 -14.51
CA LEU A 84 -49.45 4.61 -14.60
C LEU A 84 -49.66 6.06 -15.07
N GLN A 85 -50.53 6.28 -16.05
CA GLN A 85 -50.88 7.63 -16.51
C GLN A 85 -51.59 8.46 -15.43
N GLN A 86 -52.51 7.85 -14.68
CA GLN A 86 -53.21 8.51 -13.56
C GLN A 86 -52.25 8.87 -12.42
N GLN A 87 -51.20 8.08 -12.22
CA GLN A 87 -50.11 8.32 -11.26
C GLN A 87 -49.07 9.35 -11.77
N GLY A 88 -49.34 10.04 -12.88
CA GLY A 88 -48.49 11.12 -13.41
C GLY A 88 -47.35 10.63 -14.31
N ASN A 89 -47.22 9.33 -14.55
CA ASN A 89 -46.16 8.80 -15.41
C ASN A 89 -46.44 9.07 -16.89
N ARG A 90 -45.37 9.27 -17.66
CA ARG A 90 -45.44 9.60 -19.09
C ARG A 90 -44.50 8.72 -19.90
N SER A 91 -44.98 8.21 -21.04
CA SER A 91 -44.17 7.58 -22.09
C SER A 91 -44.66 8.07 -23.46
N GLY A 92 -43.72 8.26 -24.39
CA GLY A 92 -44.04 8.51 -25.80
C GLY A 92 -44.52 7.25 -26.54
N ASP A 93 -44.13 6.08 -26.04
CA ASP A 93 -44.53 4.77 -26.57
C ASP A 93 -44.48 3.73 -25.43
N TRP A 94 -45.66 3.31 -24.96
CA TRP A 94 -45.76 2.32 -23.89
C TRP A 94 -45.35 0.91 -24.32
N SER A 95 -45.28 0.62 -25.63
CA SER A 95 -44.85 -0.70 -26.12
C SER A 95 -43.37 -0.99 -25.85
N LEU A 96 -42.57 0.06 -25.61
CA LEU A 96 -41.16 -0.03 -25.24
C LEU A 96 -40.94 -0.24 -23.73
N VAL A 97 -42.00 -0.16 -22.92
CA VAL A 97 -41.95 -0.43 -21.48
C VAL A 97 -42.33 -1.88 -21.21
N GLN A 98 -41.40 -2.62 -20.60
CA GLN A 98 -41.57 -4.03 -20.25
C GLN A 98 -41.54 -4.20 -18.74
N VAL A 99 -42.35 -5.12 -18.22
CA VAL A 99 -42.52 -5.33 -16.79
C VAL A 99 -42.40 -6.80 -16.41
N GLY A 100 -41.92 -7.08 -15.19
CA GLY A 100 -41.87 -8.43 -14.65
C GLY A 100 -43.24 -9.10 -14.52
N ASP A 101 -43.29 -10.44 -14.48
CA ASP A 101 -44.55 -11.19 -14.44
C ASP A 101 -45.47 -10.81 -13.24
N ARG A 102 -44.87 -10.45 -12.10
CA ARG A 102 -45.58 -10.08 -10.85
C ARG A 102 -45.74 -8.57 -10.67
N PHE A 103 -45.50 -7.79 -11.71
CA PHE A 103 -45.54 -6.33 -11.66
C PHE A 103 -46.90 -5.80 -11.19
N LYS A 104 -46.84 -4.75 -10.37
CA LYS A 104 -47.96 -3.89 -10.01
C LYS A 104 -47.52 -2.44 -10.10
N PRO A 105 -48.33 -1.54 -10.69
CA PRO A 105 -47.97 -0.13 -10.86
C PRO A 105 -48.09 0.72 -9.59
N ASP A 106 -48.53 0.16 -8.46
CA ASP A 106 -48.89 0.88 -7.22
C ASP A 106 -47.84 1.88 -6.70
N PHE A 107 -46.55 1.58 -6.89
CA PHE A 107 -45.40 2.33 -6.37
C PHE A 107 -44.57 3.04 -7.46
N ILE A 108 -45.25 3.54 -8.49
CA ILE A 108 -44.62 4.20 -9.64
C ILE A 108 -45.34 5.52 -9.91
N TRP A 109 -44.70 6.64 -9.60
CA TRP A 109 -45.33 7.98 -9.62
C TRP A 109 -44.45 9.05 -10.28
N ASP A 110 -45.08 9.90 -11.09
CA ASP A 110 -44.49 11.11 -11.67
C ASP A 110 -43.20 10.88 -12.48
N ASN A 111 -43.06 9.72 -13.14
CA ASN A 111 -41.86 9.41 -13.92
C ASN A 111 -42.01 9.72 -15.42
N ARG A 112 -40.86 9.80 -16.11
CA ARG A 112 -40.78 9.82 -17.58
C ARG A 112 -40.02 8.61 -18.08
N PHE A 113 -40.64 7.83 -18.95
CA PHE A 113 -40.06 6.66 -19.59
C PHE A 113 -39.72 6.97 -21.05
N LEU A 114 -38.45 6.78 -21.42
CA LEU A 114 -37.89 7.06 -22.74
C LEU A 114 -37.12 5.83 -23.24
N GLY A 115 -37.24 5.52 -24.53
CA GLY A 115 -36.58 4.35 -25.10
C GLY A 115 -37.04 3.04 -24.44
N VAL A 116 -36.13 2.06 -24.35
CA VAL A 116 -36.47 0.73 -23.80
C VAL A 116 -36.34 0.75 -22.27
N VAL A 117 -37.45 0.59 -21.57
CA VAL A 117 -37.47 0.60 -20.10
C VAL A 117 -37.97 -0.74 -19.58
N ARG A 118 -37.18 -1.42 -18.75
CA ARG A 118 -37.55 -2.69 -18.12
C ARG A 118 -37.66 -2.53 -16.62
N LEU A 119 -38.83 -2.87 -16.07
CA LEU A 119 -39.17 -2.68 -14.66
C LEU A 119 -39.43 -4.03 -13.97
N GLY A 120 -38.76 -4.26 -12.84
CA GLY A 120 -39.04 -5.36 -11.92
C GLY A 120 -40.34 -5.16 -11.14
N SER A 121 -40.51 -5.90 -10.06
CA SER A 121 -41.66 -5.81 -9.16
C SER A 121 -41.34 -4.98 -7.92
N TYR A 122 -42.29 -4.14 -7.49
CA TYR A 122 -42.13 -3.24 -6.35
C TYR A 122 -43.29 -3.39 -5.36
N SER A 123 -42.97 -3.64 -4.09
CA SER A 123 -43.96 -3.82 -3.03
C SER A 123 -44.12 -2.62 -2.09
N GLY A 124 -43.33 -1.56 -2.28
CA GLY A 124 -43.30 -0.43 -1.36
C GLY A 124 -42.61 -0.76 -0.03
N ARG A 125 -41.78 -1.81 -0.01
CA ARG A 125 -41.00 -2.21 1.15
C ARG A 125 -40.12 -1.04 1.61
N GLN A 126 -40.10 -0.77 2.91
CA GLN A 126 -39.25 0.30 3.44
C GLN A 126 -37.77 -0.08 3.31
N ARG A 127 -36.98 0.78 2.66
CA ARG A 127 -35.52 0.75 2.61
C ARG A 127 -34.98 1.76 3.60
N GLU A 128 -34.02 1.32 4.41
CA GLU A 128 -33.22 2.20 5.26
C GLU A 128 -32.05 2.74 4.43
N LEU A 129 -31.86 4.06 4.49
CA LEU A 129 -30.84 4.81 3.76
C LEU A 129 -29.97 5.56 4.78
N PRO A 130 -28.80 6.09 4.35
CA PRO A 130 -28.03 7.02 5.16
C PRO A 130 -28.89 8.12 5.79
N ASP A 131 -28.43 8.64 6.93
CA ASP A 131 -29.09 9.69 7.71
C ASP A 131 -30.45 9.28 8.31
N ASN A 132 -30.66 7.98 8.56
CA ASN A 132 -31.90 7.40 9.13
C ASN A 132 -33.15 7.75 8.29
N VAL A 133 -32.98 7.80 6.96
CA VAL A 133 -34.08 8.03 6.03
C VAL A 133 -34.70 6.70 5.66
N HIS A 134 -36.04 6.62 5.73
CA HIS A 134 -36.80 5.46 5.29
C HIS A 134 -37.71 5.84 4.12
N LEU A 135 -37.59 5.10 3.02
CA LEU A 135 -38.40 5.31 1.82
C LEU A 135 -38.92 3.97 1.27
N PRO A 136 -40.16 3.92 0.76
CA PRO A 136 -40.68 2.72 0.11
C PRO A 136 -39.95 2.45 -1.21
N THR A 137 -39.68 1.18 -1.53
CA THR A 137 -39.25 0.77 -2.89
C THR A 137 -40.25 1.21 -3.94
N GLY A 138 -39.78 1.43 -5.17
CA GLY A 138 -40.57 2.02 -6.26
C GLY A 138 -39.83 3.15 -6.98
N LEU A 139 -40.52 3.76 -7.94
CA LEU A 139 -39.96 4.77 -8.85
C LEU A 139 -40.74 6.07 -8.71
N TYR A 140 -40.04 7.15 -8.37
CA TYR A 140 -40.66 8.41 -7.99
C TYR A 140 -39.92 9.61 -8.58
N ASP A 141 -40.65 10.48 -9.28
CA ASP A 141 -40.17 11.79 -9.75
C ASP A 141 -38.81 11.71 -10.46
N SER A 142 -38.72 10.85 -11.48
CA SER A 142 -37.45 10.55 -12.16
C SER A 142 -37.62 10.35 -13.67
N THR A 143 -36.52 10.55 -14.42
CA THR A 143 -36.49 10.26 -15.87
C THR A 143 -35.63 9.05 -16.16
N PHE A 144 -36.17 8.09 -16.93
CA PHE A 144 -35.52 6.85 -17.30
C PHE A 144 -35.37 6.76 -18.82
N CYS A 145 -34.16 6.45 -19.30
CA CYS A 145 -33.86 6.25 -20.71
C CYS A 145 -33.03 4.99 -20.92
N ASP A 146 -33.53 4.00 -21.67
CA ASP A 146 -32.79 2.76 -21.97
C ASP A 146 -32.24 2.03 -20.72
N VAL A 147 -33.13 1.72 -19.78
CA VAL A 147 -32.76 1.17 -18.46
C VAL A 147 -33.33 -0.21 -18.20
N ASP A 148 -32.63 -0.97 -17.36
CA ASP A 148 -33.15 -2.17 -16.69
C ASP A 148 -33.08 -1.92 -15.18
N LEU A 149 -34.25 -1.94 -14.52
CA LEU A 149 -34.40 -1.77 -13.08
C LEU A 149 -34.99 -3.06 -12.52
N GLU A 150 -34.25 -3.75 -11.66
CA GLU A 150 -34.69 -5.02 -11.10
C GLU A 150 -35.70 -4.87 -9.94
N ASP A 151 -36.01 -5.99 -9.29
CA ASP A 151 -37.00 -6.07 -8.21
C ASP A 151 -36.59 -5.20 -7.02
N GLU A 152 -37.59 -4.56 -6.40
CA GLU A 152 -37.42 -3.82 -5.14
C GLU A 152 -36.36 -2.70 -5.20
N VAL A 153 -36.08 -2.17 -6.39
CA VAL A 153 -35.29 -0.94 -6.55
C VAL A 153 -36.07 0.26 -6.01
N LEU A 154 -35.35 1.19 -5.39
CA LEU A 154 -35.83 2.53 -5.05
C LEU A 154 -35.15 3.56 -5.95
N VAL A 155 -35.91 4.30 -6.75
CA VAL A 155 -35.41 5.51 -7.43
C VAL A 155 -36.29 6.69 -7.05
N HIS A 156 -35.71 7.72 -6.45
CA HIS A 156 -36.45 8.91 -6.03
C HIS A 156 -35.70 10.21 -6.33
N ARG A 157 -36.35 11.12 -7.08
CA ARG A 157 -35.78 12.44 -7.43
C ARG A 157 -34.44 12.31 -8.16
N VAL A 158 -34.39 11.46 -9.18
CA VAL A 158 -33.22 11.30 -10.03
C VAL A 158 -33.45 11.99 -11.37
N GLY A 159 -32.66 13.02 -11.64
CA GLY A 159 -32.85 13.88 -12.83
C GLY A 159 -32.84 13.09 -14.15
N LEU A 160 -31.88 12.17 -14.29
CA LEU A 160 -31.79 11.25 -15.42
C LEU A 160 -31.06 9.96 -15.02
N VAL A 161 -31.70 8.82 -15.30
CA VAL A 161 -31.08 7.49 -15.34
C VAL A 161 -31.07 7.02 -16.79
N ASN A 162 -29.88 6.96 -17.40
CA ASN A 162 -29.71 6.69 -18.83
C ASN A 162 -28.77 5.51 -19.07
N ARG A 163 -29.12 4.56 -19.94
CA ARG A 163 -28.25 3.41 -20.31
C ARG A 163 -27.63 2.76 -19.07
N SER A 164 -28.48 2.31 -18.16
CA SER A 164 -28.07 1.80 -16.86
C SER A 164 -28.74 0.48 -16.54
N TRP A 165 -28.05 -0.35 -15.78
CA TRP A 165 -28.62 -1.53 -15.14
C TRP A 165 -28.55 -1.32 -13.62
N VAL A 166 -29.67 -1.50 -12.95
CA VAL A 166 -29.82 -1.27 -11.52
C VAL A 166 -30.34 -2.55 -10.89
N GLY A 167 -29.47 -3.23 -10.16
CA GLY A 167 -29.71 -4.51 -9.53
C GLY A 167 -30.72 -4.42 -8.38
N SER A 168 -31.23 -5.58 -8.01
CA SER A 168 -32.30 -5.70 -7.03
C SER A 168 -31.96 -5.00 -5.70
N HIS A 169 -32.95 -4.40 -5.04
CA HIS A 169 -32.78 -3.69 -3.76
C HIS A 169 -31.85 -2.46 -3.77
N ALA A 170 -31.31 -2.04 -4.91
CA ALA A 170 -30.50 -0.83 -4.99
C ALA A 170 -31.37 0.43 -4.78
N SER A 171 -30.75 1.50 -4.27
CA SER A 171 -31.42 2.76 -3.93
C SER A 171 -30.70 3.95 -4.55
N LEU A 172 -31.38 4.71 -5.41
CA LEU A 172 -30.88 5.88 -6.13
C LEU A 172 -31.72 7.09 -5.75
N VAL A 173 -31.19 7.98 -4.91
CA VAL A 173 -31.97 9.05 -4.27
C VAL A 173 -31.28 10.40 -4.43
N GLN A 174 -32.01 11.40 -4.95
CA GLN A 174 -31.53 12.79 -5.09
C GLN A 174 -30.24 12.91 -5.91
N CYS A 175 -30.15 12.14 -6.99
CA CYS A 175 -29.01 12.17 -7.91
C CYS A 175 -29.32 13.04 -9.14
N SER A 176 -28.34 13.79 -9.66
CA SER A 176 -28.59 14.58 -10.86
C SER A 176 -28.53 13.73 -12.14
N THR A 177 -27.48 12.93 -12.31
CA THR A 177 -27.33 12.08 -13.51
C THR A 177 -26.62 10.77 -13.18
N ILE A 178 -27.25 9.67 -13.62
CA ILE A 178 -26.70 8.32 -13.65
C ILE A 178 -26.70 7.87 -15.11
N SER A 179 -25.54 7.72 -15.74
CA SER A 179 -25.53 7.45 -17.18
C SER A 179 -24.31 6.71 -17.72
N CYS A 180 -24.49 5.85 -18.72
CA CYS A 180 -23.37 5.45 -19.58
C CYS A 180 -23.29 6.36 -20.81
N GLU A 181 -22.09 6.84 -21.15
CA GLU A 181 -21.86 7.71 -22.32
C GLU A 181 -21.51 6.90 -23.58
N GLU A 182 -20.65 5.92 -23.42
CA GLU A 182 -20.11 5.06 -24.48
C GLU A 182 -19.80 3.66 -23.92
N THR A 183 -19.30 2.75 -24.76
CA THR A 183 -18.77 1.47 -24.27
C THR A 183 -17.61 1.73 -23.31
N THR A 184 -17.70 1.17 -22.11
CA THR A 184 -16.73 1.40 -21.03
C THR A 184 -16.19 0.08 -20.50
N ALA A 185 -14.98 0.13 -19.96
CA ALA A 185 -14.38 -0.92 -19.13
C ALA A 185 -14.12 -0.42 -17.70
N PHE A 186 -14.90 0.58 -17.26
CA PHE A 186 -14.89 1.08 -15.88
C PHE A 186 -13.50 1.57 -15.40
N GLY A 187 -12.69 2.08 -16.32
CA GLY A 187 -11.32 2.55 -16.05
C GLY A 187 -10.26 1.46 -16.04
N CYS A 188 -10.62 0.18 -16.14
CA CYS A 188 -9.65 -0.90 -16.33
C CYS A 188 -9.06 -0.86 -17.75
N GLY A 189 -7.80 -1.28 -17.87
CA GLY A 189 -7.02 -1.23 -19.10
C GLY A 189 -6.15 0.02 -19.24
N ASP A 190 -6.43 1.09 -18.50
CA ASP A 190 -5.61 2.32 -18.50
C ASP A 190 -4.25 2.05 -17.81
N SER A 191 -3.20 2.73 -18.26
CA SER A 191 -1.84 2.63 -17.69
C SER A 191 -1.67 3.44 -16.41
N LEU A 192 -0.96 2.86 -15.43
CA LEU A 192 -0.46 3.53 -14.24
C LEU A 192 1.05 3.78 -14.38
N HIS A 193 1.49 5.01 -14.11
CA HIS A 193 2.90 5.39 -14.11
C HIS A 193 3.52 5.10 -12.73
N LEU A 194 3.90 3.86 -12.46
CA LEU A 194 4.32 3.41 -11.13
C LEU A 194 5.81 3.65 -10.86
N GLY A 195 6.17 4.91 -10.60
CA GLY A 195 7.50 5.31 -10.16
C GLY A 195 8.18 6.33 -11.08
N ILE A 196 8.05 6.22 -12.40
CA ILE A 196 8.60 7.22 -13.33
C ILE A 196 7.43 7.89 -14.06
N GLU A 197 7.32 9.22 -13.97
CA GLU A 197 6.20 9.99 -14.53
C GLU A 197 6.11 9.92 -16.05
N THR A 198 7.22 9.66 -16.73
CA THR A 198 7.28 9.51 -18.20
C THR A 198 6.83 8.14 -18.71
N GLY A 199 6.51 7.21 -17.81
CA GLY A 199 5.80 5.96 -18.12
C GLY A 199 6.67 4.74 -18.46
N GLU A 200 7.98 4.80 -18.19
CA GLU A 200 8.89 3.68 -18.44
C GLU A 200 8.59 2.46 -17.56
N ARG A 201 7.83 2.63 -16.47
CA ARG A 201 7.43 1.58 -15.52
C ARG A 201 5.94 1.24 -15.54
N ASP A 202 5.30 1.46 -16.69
CA ASP A 202 3.86 1.32 -16.77
C ASP A 202 3.34 -0.07 -16.42
N VAL A 203 2.20 -0.05 -15.75
CA VAL A 203 1.39 -1.22 -15.46
C VAL A 203 -0.05 -0.88 -15.81
N ARG A 204 -0.62 -1.55 -16.82
CA ARG A 204 -2.04 -1.44 -17.13
C ARG A 204 -2.86 -2.04 -16.00
N LYS A 205 -3.90 -1.36 -15.53
CA LYS A 205 -4.64 -1.81 -14.35
C LYS A 205 -5.86 -2.68 -14.69
N PHE A 206 -6.19 -3.59 -13.79
CA PHE A 206 -7.44 -4.34 -13.73
C PHE A 206 -7.94 -4.30 -12.28
N ALA A 207 -9.20 -4.67 -12.02
CA ALA A 207 -9.83 -4.35 -10.75
C ALA A 207 -9.15 -4.99 -9.52
N GLU A 208 -8.54 -6.16 -9.71
CA GLU A 208 -7.91 -6.96 -8.65
C GLU A 208 -6.37 -6.80 -8.60
N LEU A 209 -5.79 -5.79 -9.28
CA LEU A 209 -4.35 -5.55 -9.27
C LEU A 209 -3.82 -5.36 -7.83
N THR A 210 -2.79 -6.11 -7.45
CA THR A 210 -2.16 -6.06 -6.12
C THR A 210 -0.84 -5.28 -6.13
N VAL A 211 -0.40 -4.82 -4.96
CA VAL A 211 0.92 -4.17 -4.78
C VAL A 211 2.05 -5.08 -5.26
N GLU A 212 2.01 -6.37 -4.91
CA GLU A 212 3.05 -7.34 -5.27
C GLU A 212 3.15 -7.55 -6.79
N LEU A 213 2.01 -7.74 -7.46
CA LEU A 213 1.98 -7.87 -8.91
C LEU A 213 2.47 -6.58 -9.57
N ALA A 214 2.02 -5.43 -9.09
CA ALA A 214 2.43 -4.13 -9.63
C ALA A 214 3.94 -3.89 -9.47
N GLU A 215 4.54 -4.25 -8.33
CA GLU A 215 5.98 -4.18 -8.10
C GLU A 215 6.74 -5.08 -9.08
N ARG A 216 6.37 -6.36 -9.15
CA ARG A 216 7.01 -7.34 -10.04
C ARG A 216 6.91 -6.93 -11.52
N LEU A 217 5.75 -6.44 -11.95
CA LEU A 217 5.51 -5.98 -13.30
C LEU A 217 6.33 -4.72 -13.61
N SER A 218 6.21 -3.67 -12.79
CA SER A 218 6.91 -2.38 -12.99
C SER A 218 8.44 -2.50 -12.98
N HIS A 219 9.00 -3.57 -12.40
CA HIS A 219 10.45 -3.84 -12.38
C HIS A 219 10.92 -4.78 -13.50
N SER A 220 10.02 -5.37 -14.29
CA SER A 220 10.34 -6.34 -15.35
C SER A 220 10.44 -5.70 -16.75
N LEU A 221 11.12 -4.55 -16.86
CA LEU A 221 11.15 -3.72 -18.08
C LEU A 221 11.79 -4.41 -19.29
N ALA A 222 12.82 -5.21 -19.06
CA ALA A 222 13.60 -5.86 -20.12
C ALA A 222 12.98 -7.17 -20.63
N ASP A 223 11.79 -7.56 -20.14
CA ASP A 223 11.12 -8.80 -20.50
C ASP A 223 9.93 -8.52 -21.43
N SER A 224 10.23 -8.39 -22.73
CA SER A 224 9.24 -8.06 -23.75
C SER A 224 8.14 -9.12 -23.89
N ASP A 225 8.46 -10.38 -23.62
CA ASP A 225 7.52 -11.49 -23.74
C ASP A 225 6.54 -11.49 -22.56
N LEU A 226 7.03 -11.27 -21.33
CA LEU A 226 6.18 -11.03 -20.16
C LEU A 226 5.23 -9.86 -20.39
N ARG A 227 5.74 -8.72 -20.90
CA ARG A 227 4.91 -7.54 -21.14
C ARG A 227 3.83 -7.78 -22.18
N ARG A 228 4.18 -8.41 -23.30
CA ARG A 228 3.21 -8.76 -24.34
C ARG A 228 2.12 -9.70 -23.82
N GLU A 229 2.50 -10.72 -23.06
CA GLU A 229 1.54 -11.66 -22.49
C GLU A 229 0.65 -10.99 -21.42
N TYR A 230 1.23 -10.13 -20.59
CA TYR A 230 0.47 -9.33 -19.63
C TYR A 230 -0.57 -8.43 -20.32
N ASP A 231 -0.15 -7.67 -21.33
CA ASP A 231 -1.04 -6.79 -22.08
C ASP A 231 -2.17 -7.58 -22.75
N ARG A 232 -1.86 -8.77 -23.31
CA ARG A 232 -2.84 -9.69 -23.87
C ARG A 232 -3.87 -10.13 -22.83
N LEU A 233 -3.45 -10.47 -21.61
CA LEU A 233 -4.37 -10.85 -20.52
C LEU A 233 -5.24 -9.68 -20.06
N VAL A 234 -4.68 -8.47 -19.99
CA VAL A 234 -5.45 -7.27 -19.66
C VAL A 234 -6.46 -6.96 -20.77
N ASP A 235 -6.11 -7.13 -22.05
CA ASP A 235 -7.05 -6.95 -23.16
C ASP A 235 -8.18 -7.98 -23.13
N GLU A 236 -7.89 -9.23 -22.78
CA GLU A 236 -8.91 -10.26 -22.54
C GLU A 236 -9.81 -9.89 -21.38
N TYR A 237 -9.25 -9.41 -20.27
CA TYR A 237 -9.99 -8.95 -19.09
C TYR A 237 -10.93 -7.80 -19.48
N VAL A 238 -10.40 -6.74 -20.11
CA VAL A 238 -11.16 -5.59 -20.60
C VAL A 238 -12.29 -6.05 -21.53
N THR A 239 -11.99 -6.93 -22.48
CA THR A 239 -12.99 -7.50 -23.40
C THR A 239 -14.08 -8.27 -22.66
N LYS A 240 -13.78 -8.92 -21.52
CA LYS A 240 -14.77 -9.64 -20.68
C LYS A 240 -15.62 -8.73 -19.80
N ILE A 241 -15.16 -7.52 -19.48
CA ILE A 241 -15.90 -6.59 -18.60
C ILE A 241 -16.58 -5.43 -19.33
N GLN A 242 -16.23 -5.19 -20.60
CA GLN A 242 -16.84 -4.14 -21.41
C GLN A 242 -18.37 -4.13 -21.31
N SER A 243 -18.93 -2.93 -21.19
CA SER A 243 -20.37 -2.67 -21.04
C SER A 243 -20.75 -1.38 -21.73
N SER A 244 -21.95 -1.33 -22.33
CA SER A 244 -22.59 -0.09 -22.80
C SER A 244 -23.48 0.56 -21.75
N ARG A 245 -23.39 0.08 -20.50
CA ARG A 245 -24.20 0.52 -19.36
C ARG A 245 -23.37 0.84 -18.12
N THR A 246 -23.87 1.80 -17.34
CA THR A 246 -23.50 1.95 -15.94
C THR A 246 -24.18 0.84 -15.16
N VAL A 247 -23.43 0.15 -14.31
CA VAL A 247 -23.89 -1.06 -13.61
C VAL A 247 -23.89 -0.78 -12.12
N ILE A 248 -25.08 -0.85 -11.52
CA ILE A 248 -25.28 -0.64 -10.09
C ILE A 248 -25.74 -1.95 -9.50
N GLY A 249 -24.88 -2.56 -8.68
CA GLY A 249 -25.08 -3.86 -8.06
C GLY A 249 -26.26 -3.92 -7.08
N THR A 250 -26.59 -5.14 -6.67
CA THR A 250 -27.62 -5.42 -5.68
C THR A 250 -27.35 -4.68 -4.37
N GLY A 251 -28.40 -4.10 -3.79
CA GLY A 251 -28.34 -3.47 -2.46
C GLY A 251 -27.53 -2.17 -2.38
N VAL A 252 -26.93 -1.71 -3.50
CA VAL A 252 -26.14 -0.48 -3.54
C VAL A 252 -26.98 0.74 -3.15
N VAL A 253 -26.37 1.67 -2.42
CA VAL A 253 -26.97 2.97 -2.13
C VAL A 253 -26.19 4.08 -2.85
N VAL A 254 -26.87 4.84 -3.70
CA VAL A 254 -26.37 6.08 -4.29
C VAL A 254 -27.30 7.21 -3.88
N MET A 255 -26.84 8.08 -2.99
CA MET A 255 -27.64 9.17 -2.42
C MET A 255 -26.93 10.51 -2.55
N ASN A 256 -27.68 11.57 -2.85
CA ASN A 256 -27.19 12.96 -2.94
C ASN A 256 -25.94 13.13 -3.83
N THR A 257 -25.82 12.26 -4.84
CA THR A 257 -24.63 12.22 -5.70
C THR A 257 -24.92 12.91 -7.01
N ARG A 258 -24.12 13.91 -7.36
CA ARG A 258 -24.38 14.74 -8.54
C ARG A 258 -24.22 13.94 -9.84
N ARG A 259 -23.16 13.15 -9.98
CA ARG A 259 -22.85 12.45 -11.23
C ARG A 259 -22.26 11.06 -10.99
N LEU A 260 -22.90 10.02 -11.52
CA LEU A 260 -22.37 8.65 -11.60
C LEU A 260 -22.39 8.20 -13.07
N VAL A 261 -21.21 8.05 -13.69
CA VAL A 261 -21.12 7.85 -15.14
C VAL A 261 -20.19 6.73 -15.54
N SER A 262 -20.63 5.87 -16.47
CA SER A 262 -19.85 4.80 -17.09
C SER A 262 -19.07 3.97 -16.06
N SER A 263 -19.72 3.64 -14.94
CA SER A 263 -19.07 3.03 -13.76
C SER A 263 -19.71 1.71 -13.39
N PHE A 264 -18.94 0.84 -12.76
CA PHE A 264 -19.41 -0.36 -12.09
C PHE A 264 -19.39 -0.12 -10.60
N VAL A 265 -20.52 -0.39 -9.93
CA VAL A 265 -20.67 -0.28 -8.49
C VAL A 265 -21.09 -1.64 -7.94
N GLY A 266 -20.18 -2.31 -7.24
CA GLY A 266 -20.36 -3.65 -6.72
C GLY A 266 -21.40 -3.74 -5.60
N PRO A 267 -21.90 -4.95 -5.29
CA PRO A 267 -22.95 -5.15 -4.29
C PRO A 267 -22.65 -4.50 -2.93
N GLY A 268 -23.69 -3.95 -2.30
CA GLY A 268 -23.60 -3.34 -0.97
C GLY A 268 -22.82 -2.03 -0.87
N ALA A 269 -22.18 -1.56 -1.95
CA ALA A 269 -21.41 -0.31 -1.92
C ALA A 269 -22.29 0.90 -1.57
N VAL A 270 -21.68 1.89 -0.94
CA VAL A 270 -22.36 3.13 -0.53
C VAL A 270 -21.65 4.33 -1.15
N ILE A 271 -22.39 5.09 -1.98
CA ILE A 271 -21.97 6.36 -2.56
C ILE A 271 -22.91 7.44 -2.04
N HIS A 272 -22.42 8.27 -1.13
CA HIS A 272 -23.23 9.28 -0.45
C HIS A 272 -22.55 10.65 -0.53
N ASN A 273 -23.27 11.67 -1.04
CA ASN A 273 -22.77 13.05 -1.19
C ASN A 273 -21.53 13.20 -2.09
N ALA A 274 -21.25 12.24 -2.97
CA ALA A 274 -20.12 12.34 -3.88
C ALA A 274 -20.35 13.41 -4.96
N THR A 275 -19.30 14.15 -5.32
CA THR A 275 -19.36 15.12 -6.41
C THR A 275 -19.44 14.41 -7.76
N SER A 276 -18.57 13.42 -7.99
CA SER A 276 -18.62 12.62 -9.22
C SER A 276 -17.91 11.28 -9.08
N VAL A 277 -18.52 10.23 -9.61
CA VAL A 277 -17.91 8.92 -9.85
C VAL A 277 -17.99 8.62 -11.34
N VAL A 278 -16.85 8.56 -12.04
CA VAL A 278 -16.81 8.50 -13.51
C VAL A 278 -15.82 7.46 -14.00
N ARG A 279 -16.19 6.60 -14.97
CA ARG A 279 -15.31 5.59 -15.56
C ARG A 279 -14.56 4.79 -14.50
N SER A 280 -15.25 4.32 -13.48
CA SER A 280 -14.61 3.72 -12.31
C SER A 280 -15.24 2.39 -11.91
N ALA A 281 -14.44 1.50 -11.35
CA ALA A 281 -14.87 0.25 -10.76
C ALA A 281 -14.80 0.34 -9.23
N VAL A 282 -15.96 0.25 -8.58
CA VAL A 282 -16.08 0.19 -7.12
C VAL A 282 -16.38 -1.25 -6.76
N ILE A 283 -15.38 -1.98 -6.28
CA ILE A 283 -15.50 -3.39 -5.90
C ILE A 283 -15.92 -3.44 -4.43
N SER A 284 -16.99 -4.17 -4.14
CA SER A 284 -17.63 -4.21 -2.82
C SER A 284 -18.43 -5.51 -2.67
N THR A 285 -18.63 -5.93 -1.41
CA THR A 285 -19.66 -6.90 -1.02
C THR A 285 -20.53 -6.32 0.11
N GLU A 286 -21.52 -7.06 0.59
CA GLU A 286 -22.32 -6.64 1.76
C GLU A 286 -21.51 -6.65 3.06
N GLU A 287 -20.51 -7.53 3.16
CA GLU A 287 -19.61 -7.65 4.31
C GLU A 287 -18.40 -6.72 4.23
N GLU A 288 -17.92 -6.43 3.01
CA GLU A 288 -16.71 -5.65 2.73
C GLU A 288 -17.06 -4.39 1.95
N VAL A 289 -17.87 -3.53 2.59
CA VAL A 289 -18.48 -2.36 1.97
C VAL A 289 -17.43 -1.31 1.60
N THR A 290 -17.36 -0.98 0.32
CA THR A 290 -16.59 0.15 -0.18
C THR A 290 -17.44 1.43 -0.13
N TYR A 291 -16.87 2.50 0.42
CA TYR A 291 -17.57 3.76 0.70
C TYR A 291 -16.96 4.94 -0.06
N ILE A 292 -17.80 5.72 -0.74
CA ILE A 292 -17.45 6.98 -1.40
C ILE A 292 -18.36 8.09 -0.86
N GLY A 293 -17.77 8.98 -0.08
CA GLY A 293 -18.47 9.98 0.72
C GLY A 293 -18.43 11.41 0.19
N ASP A 294 -18.51 12.34 1.15
CA ASP A 294 -18.77 13.76 0.95
C ASP A 294 -17.75 14.41 0.00
N GLY A 295 -18.26 15.04 -1.06
CA GLY A 295 -17.48 15.89 -1.97
C GLY A 295 -16.48 15.16 -2.85
N VAL A 296 -16.39 13.83 -2.79
CA VAL A 296 -15.37 13.04 -3.51
C VAL A 296 -15.50 13.19 -5.04
N CYS A 297 -14.35 13.34 -5.71
CA CYS A 297 -14.22 13.13 -7.15
C CYS A 297 -13.39 11.86 -7.40
N PHE A 298 -14.05 10.81 -7.90
CA PHE A 298 -13.42 9.53 -8.22
C PHE A 298 -13.53 9.24 -9.72
N ARG A 299 -12.40 9.20 -10.43
CA ARG A 299 -12.40 9.13 -11.90
C ARG A 299 -11.37 8.16 -12.44
N ASN A 300 -11.73 7.45 -13.51
CA ASN A 300 -10.82 6.53 -14.21
C ASN A 300 -10.13 5.56 -13.25
N SER A 301 -10.78 5.12 -12.17
CA SER A 301 -10.07 4.52 -11.03
C SER A 301 -10.77 3.27 -10.52
N VAL A 302 -10.03 2.49 -9.74
CA VAL A 302 -10.51 1.28 -9.08
C VAL A 302 -10.44 1.47 -7.57
N ALA A 303 -11.53 1.18 -6.86
CA ALA A 303 -11.56 1.08 -5.41
C ALA A 303 -11.88 -0.37 -5.05
N GLN A 304 -10.95 -1.03 -4.35
CA GLN A 304 -11.11 -2.41 -3.91
C GLN A 304 -11.88 -2.49 -2.57
N TRP A 305 -12.22 -3.70 -2.16
CA TRP A 305 -13.00 -4.01 -0.96
C TRP A 305 -12.63 -3.17 0.26
N SER A 306 -13.65 -2.70 0.98
CA SER A 306 -13.49 -1.90 2.21
C SER A 306 -12.72 -0.58 2.01
N ALA A 307 -12.41 -0.16 0.79
CA ALA A 307 -11.77 1.14 0.55
C ALA A 307 -12.71 2.28 0.95
N ARG A 308 -12.12 3.36 1.47
CA ARG A 308 -12.87 4.54 1.92
C ARG A 308 -12.34 5.81 1.28
N LEU A 309 -13.21 6.51 0.54
CA LEU A 309 -12.93 7.84 0.03
C LEU A 309 -13.91 8.82 0.67
N ASP A 310 -13.43 9.93 1.20
CA ASP A 310 -14.30 10.87 1.93
C ASP A 310 -13.75 12.30 1.95
N SER A 311 -14.53 13.24 2.50
CA SER A 311 -14.09 14.59 2.87
C SER A 311 -13.37 15.33 1.73
N GLY A 312 -13.92 15.25 0.52
CA GLY A 312 -13.45 15.96 -0.67
C GLY A 312 -12.20 15.37 -1.34
N ALA A 313 -11.90 14.08 -1.13
CA ALA A 313 -10.82 13.39 -1.81
C ALA A 313 -10.92 13.51 -3.36
N LEU A 314 -9.78 13.71 -4.01
CA LEU A 314 -9.65 13.78 -5.46
C LEU A 314 -8.77 12.63 -5.94
N VAL A 315 -9.35 11.68 -6.67
CA VAL A 315 -8.65 10.48 -7.13
C VAL A 315 -8.89 10.29 -8.63
N ASP A 316 -7.81 10.27 -9.40
CA ASP A 316 -7.84 10.10 -10.85
C ASP A 316 -6.82 9.03 -11.30
N ASN A 317 -7.18 8.26 -12.32
CA ASN A 317 -6.34 7.23 -12.93
C ASN A 317 -5.57 6.36 -11.91
N SER A 318 -6.23 5.84 -10.88
CA SER A 318 -5.56 5.19 -9.74
C SER A 318 -6.22 3.88 -9.30
N VAL A 319 -5.51 3.09 -8.49
CA VAL A 319 -6.03 1.89 -7.82
C VAL A 319 -5.88 2.08 -6.32
N LEU A 320 -6.98 1.99 -5.59
CA LEU A 320 -6.99 1.94 -4.13
C LEU A 320 -7.23 0.49 -3.71
N CYS A 321 -6.22 -0.12 -3.09
CA CYS A 321 -6.29 -1.49 -2.63
C CYS A 321 -7.19 -1.66 -1.40
N GLU A 322 -7.39 -2.91 -1.02
CA GLU A 322 -8.20 -3.33 0.13
C GLU A 322 -7.99 -2.46 1.38
N SER A 323 -9.06 -1.90 1.93
CA SER A 323 -9.04 -1.05 3.13
C SER A 323 -8.16 0.21 3.03
N ALA A 324 -7.75 0.63 1.82
CA ALA A 324 -7.07 1.91 1.63
C ALA A 324 -8.03 3.09 1.87
N THR A 325 -7.53 4.16 2.49
CA THR A 325 -8.32 5.36 2.82
C THR A 325 -7.72 6.60 2.18
N VAL A 326 -8.54 7.39 1.48
CA VAL A 326 -8.17 8.70 0.92
C VAL A 326 -9.18 9.74 1.39
N GLN A 327 -8.73 10.72 2.18
CA GLN A 327 -9.65 11.67 2.82
C GLN A 327 -9.04 13.06 3.02
N ARG A 328 -9.84 13.97 3.60
CA ARG A 328 -9.47 15.36 3.93
C ARG A 328 -8.82 16.09 2.75
N ARG A 329 -9.47 16.03 1.57
CA ARG A 329 -9.01 16.67 0.32
C ARG A 329 -7.64 16.19 -0.18
N ALA A 330 -7.21 14.99 0.21
CA ALA A 330 -6.05 14.35 -0.40
C ALA A 330 -6.23 14.18 -1.92
N LYS A 331 -5.11 14.22 -2.65
CA LYS A 331 -5.06 14.06 -4.10
C LYS A 331 -4.24 12.83 -4.46
N VAL A 332 -4.80 11.95 -5.29
CA VAL A 332 -4.11 10.76 -5.78
C VAL A 332 -4.29 10.69 -7.31
N SER A 333 -3.18 10.63 -8.04
CA SER A 333 -3.18 10.59 -9.51
C SER A 333 -2.22 9.55 -10.04
N GLY A 334 -2.64 8.73 -11.01
CA GLY A 334 -1.74 7.81 -11.71
C GLY A 334 -1.05 6.80 -10.79
N SER A 335 -1.65 6.45 -9.66
CA SER A 335 -0.96 5.76 -8.56
C SER A 335 -1.68 4.51 -8.09
N LEU A 336 -0.93 3.59 -7.46
CA LEU A 336 -1.48 2.46 -6.72
C LEU A 336 -1.24 2.68 -5.22
N ILE A 337 -2.32 2.66 -4.44
CA ILE A 337 -2.30 2.85 -3.00
C ILE A 337 -2.57 1.50 -2.34
N GLY A 338 -1.57 0.99 -1.63
CA GLY A 338 -1.60 -0.35 -1.03
C GLY A 338 -2.56 -0.49 0.16
N PRO A 339 -2.74 -1.73 0.64
CA PRO A 339 -3.77 -2.01 1.65
C PRO A 339 -3.52 -1.34 2.99
N ASN A 340 -4.59 -0.96 3.69
CA ASN A 340 -4.53 -0.24 4.97
C ASN A 340 -3.71 1.07 4.95
N THR A 341 -3.38 1.62 3.77
CA THR A 341 -2.69 2.91 3.67
C THR A 341 -3.68 4.05 3.85
N GLU A 342 -3.28 5.06 4.61
CA GLU A 342 -4.11 6.23 4.96
C GLU A 342 -3.48 7.49 4.38
N VAL A 343 -4.16 8.09 3.39
CA VAL A 343 -3.75 9.34 2.74
C VAL A 343 -4.72 10.46 3.10
N GLU A 344 -4.25 11.44 3.87
CA GLU A 344 -4.99 12.63 4.27
C GLU A 344 -4.22 13.90 3.92
N GLN A 345 -4.91 14.87 3.30
CA GLN A 345 -4.35 16.20 2.94
C GLN A 345 -3.14 16.21 1.98
N GLY A 346 -2.48 15.07 1.75
CA GLY A 346 -1.31 14.92 0.90
C GLY A 346 -1.61 14.81 -0.60
N GLU A 347 -0.56 14.92 -1.40
CA GLU A 347 -0.60 14.72 -2.85
C GLU A 347 0.32 13.55 -3.23
N ILE A 348 -0.26 12.55 -3.91
CA ILE A 348 0.45 11.38 -4.45
C ILE A 348 0.27 11.34 -5.97
N THR A 349 1.36 11.31 -6.72
CA THR A 349 1.35 11.22 -8.19
C THR A 349 2.33 10.17 -8.69
N ALA A 350 1.94 9.39 -9.70
CA ALA A 350 2.81 8.43 -10.38
C ALA A 350 3.59 7.51 -9.42
N SER A 351 2.89 6.90 -8.46
CA SER A 351 3.52 6.20 -7.35
C SER A 351 2.91 4.82 -7.07
N LEU A 352 3.78 3.86 -6.76
CA LEU A 352 3.45 2.57 -6.17
C LEU A 352 3.69 2.65 -4.66
N VAL A 353 2.63 2.63 -3.88
CA VAL A 353 2.68 2.74 -2.42
C VAL A 353 2.24 1.43 -1.79
N GLY A 354 3.07 0.88 -0.90
CA GLY A 354 2.79 -0.33 -0.15
C GLY A 354 1.76 -0.17 0.96
N PRO A 355 1.59 -1.20 1.81
CA PRO A 355 0.60 -1.16 2.87
C PRO A 355 1.00 -0.24 4.02
N PHE A 356 0.04 0.21 4.84
CA PHE A 356 0.27 0.97 6.08
C PHE A 356 1.14 2.24 5.94
N LEU A 357 1.20 2.87 4.77
CA LEU A 357 1.84 4.18 4.66
C LEU A 357 0.98 5.21 5.42
N GLY A 358 1.60 5.91 6.37
CA GLY A 358 0.97 7.02 7.10
C GLY A 358 1.26 8.35 6.42
N PHE A 359 0.25 8.95 5.78
CA PHE A 359 0.37 10.23 5.09
C PHE A 359 -0.76 11.18 5.51
N HIS A 360 -0.74 11.68 6.75
CA HIS A 360 -1.87 12.40 7.36
C HIS A 360 -1.87 13.93 7.17
N HIS A 361 -0.80 14.50 6.63
CA HIS A 361 -0.60 15.94 6.55
C HIS A 361 -0.26 16.37 5.14
N GLN A 362 -0.42 17.67 4.86
CA GLN A 362 0.03 18.26 3.60
C GLN A 362 1.52 18.01 3.38
N ALA A 363 1.84 17.21 2.37
CA ALA A 363 3.18 16.87 1.91
C ALA A 363 3.05 16.36 0.46
N LEU A 364 4.17 15.97 -0.15
CA LEU A 364 4.22 15.53 -1.54
C LEU A 364 4.96 14.20 -1.69
N LEU A 365 4.35 13.25 -2.42
CA LEU A 365 4.97 12.01 -2.88
C LEU A 365 4.77 11.89 -4.41
N ILE A 366 5.84 12.04 -5.18
CA ILE A 366 5.79 11.92 -6.65
C ILE A 366 6.85 10.92 -7.10
N ALA A 367 6.54 10.15 -8.15
CA ALA A 367 7.51 9.29 -8.83
C ALA A 367 8.18 8.31 -7.84
N ALA A 368 7.36 7.61 -7.06
CA ALA A 368 7.81 6.73 -6.00
C ALA A 368 7.51 5.24 -6.28
N SER A 369 8.51 4.40 -6.11
CA SER A 369 8.37 2.95 -5.98
C SER A 369 8.63 2.57 -4.51
N TRP A 370 7.57 2.40 -3.74
CA TRP A 370 7.61 2.12 -2.30
C TRP A 370 6.66 0.98 -1.90
N ALA A 371 6.75 -0.14 -2.62
CA ALA A 371 5.89 -1.31 -2.44
C ALA A 371 5.96 -1.95 -1.04
N ALA A 372 7.11 -1.84 -0.37
CA ALA A 372 7.25 -2.36 1.00
C ALA A 372 6.42 -1.58 2.04
N GLY A 373 6.06 -0.33 1.76
CA GLY A 373 5.16 0.48 2.59
C GLY A 373 5.66 0.70 4.02
N LYS A 374 4.70 0.75 4.97
CA LYS A 374 4.85 0.92 6.42
C LYS A 374 5.54 2.22 6.87
N GLY A 375 5.89 3.07 5.92
CA GLY A 375 6.55 4.35 6.15
C GLY A 375 5.62 5.43 6.65
N ASN A 376 6.22 6.56 7.00
CA ASN A 376 5.47 7.75 7.40
C ASN A 376 6.01 8.98 6.67
N ILE A 377 5.11 9.91 6.33
CA ILE A 377 5.43 11.16 5.65
C ILE A 377 4.99 12.33 6.53
N GLY A 378 5.97 13.07 7.06
CA GLY A 378 5.75 14.25 7.87
C GLY A 378 5.20 15.43 7.06
N HIS A 379 4.52 16.35 7.75
CA HIS A 379 4.05 17.59 7.14
C HIS A 379 5.19 18.36 6.44
N GLY A 380 4.92 18.86 5.24
CA GLY A 380 5.87 19.63 4.43
C GLY A 380 6.99 18.80 3.82
N ALA A 381 7.05 17.47 4.05
CA ALA A 381 8.00 16.60 3.38
C ALA A 381 7.76 16.61 1.86
N LYS A 382 8.85 16.68 1.10
CA LYS A 382 8.86 16.71 -0.37
C LYS A 382 9.65 15.50 -0.85
N ILE A 383 8.94 14.40 -1.07
CA ILE A 383 9.48 13.15 -1.61
C ILE A 383 9.10 13.10 -3.09
N GLY A 384 9.73 13.95 -3.90
CA GLY A 384 9.17 14.26 -5.21
C GLY A 384 9.82 15.44 -5.90
N SER A 385 11.09 15.74 -5.60
CA SER A 385 11.78 16.88 -6.21
C SER A 385 12.23 16.58 -7.66
N ASN A 386 11.33 16.03 -8.49
CA ASN A 386 11.55 15.67 -9.89
C ASN A 386 11.41 16.89 -10.85
N HIS A 387 10.73 17.96 -10.40
CA HIS A 387 10.61 19.22 -11.14
C HIS A 387 11.89 20.08 -11.08
N THR A 388 12.98 19.57 -11.62
CA THR A 388 14.32 20.19 -11.58
C THR A 388 14.60 21.14 -12.75
N GLY A 389 13.59 21.42 -13.60
CA GLY A 389 13.78 22.08 -14.89
C GLY A 389 14.35 21.15 -15.98
N ARG A 390 14.40 19.84 -15.72
CA ARG A 390 14.81 18.78 -16.65
C ARG A 390 13.65 17.80 -16.90
N ALA A 391 13.88 16.77 -17.70
CA ALA A 391 12.90 15.70 -17.92
C ALA A 391 12.52 15.05 -16.56
N PRO A 392 11.23 14.72 -16.33
CA PRO A 392 10.77 14.10 -15.10
C PRO A 392 10.96 12.56 -15.14
N ASP A 393 12.18 12.11 -15.44
CA ASP A 393 12.54 10.71 -15.69
C ASP A 393 13.22 10.01 -14.48
N GLN A 394 13.18 10.65 -13.31
CA GLN A 394 13.84 10.17 -12.10
C GLN A 394 12.83 9.67 -11.07
N GLU A 395 13.24 8.73 -10.22
CA GLU A 395 12.38 8.07 -9.25
C GLU A 395 12.97 8.03 -7.84
N PHE A 396 12.08 7.81 -6.87
CA PHE A 396 12.37 7.41 -5.52
C PHE A 396 12.13 5.90 -5.34
N ARG A 397 13.04 5.22 -4.64
CA ARG A 397 12.83 3.85 -4.15
C ARG A 397 12.86 3.82 -2.64
N GLY A 398 11.73 3.47 -2.03
CA GLY A 398 11.54 3.52 -0.59
C GLY A 398 11.81 2.20 0.11
N GLY A 399 12.58 2.24 1.20
CA GLY A 399 12.72 1.13 2.15
C GLY A 399 11.50 1.01 3.04
N GLU A 400 11.16 -0.22 3.46
CA GLU A 400 10.06 -0.46 4.38
C GLU A 400 10.17 0.42 5.63
N GLY A 401 9.08 1.01 6.10
CA GLY A 401 9.07 1.67 7.41
C GLY A 401 9.87 2.97 7.51
N VAL A 402 10.43 3.48 6.40
CA VAL A 402 11.19 4.73 6.42
C VAL A 402 10.27 5.90 6.80
N PHE A 403 10.74 6.72 7.74
CA PHE A 403 10.02 7.91 8.18
C PHE A 403 10.73 9.17 7.66
N PHE A 404 10.01 9.95 6.85
CA PHE A 404 10.45 11.26 6.41
C PHE A 404 9.91 12.34 7.35
N GLY A 405 10.80 12.97 8.11
CA GLY A 405 10.48 14.00 9.08
C GLY A 405 9.88 15.26 8.44
N LEU A 406 9.44 16.17 9.30
CA LEU A 406 8.80 17.42 8.88
C LEU A 406 9.71 18.22 7.95
N GLY A 407 9.18 18.68 6.82
CA GLY A 407 9.91 19.57 5.91
C GLY A 407 11.13 18.97 5.20
N THR A 408 11.33 17.64 5.23
CA THR A 408 12.44 17.01 4.50
C THR A 408 12.34 17.24 2.99
N MET A 409 13.48 17.29 2.29
CA MET A 409 13.54 17.39 0.83
C MET A 409 14.35 16.25 0.26
N ILE A 410 13.71 15.35 -0.49
CA ILE A 410 14.36 14.21 -1.14
C ILE A 410 14.52 14.52 -2.64
N LYS A 411 15.77 14.64 -3.08
CA LYS A 411 16.13 14.89 -4.49
C LYS A 411 16.43 13.60 -5.22
N PHE A 412 15.94 13.49 -6.46
CA PHE A 412 16.03 12.27 -7.25
C PHE A 412 17.29 12.22 -8.13
N PRO A 413 17.75 11.02 -8.51
CA PRO A 413 17.30 9.70 -8.03
C PRO A 413 17.68 9.46 -6.56
N PHE A 414 16.79 8.83 -5.80
CA PHE A 414 17.05 8.48 -4.40
C PHE A 414 16.59 7.06 -4.09
N ASP A 415 17.51 6.22 -3.62
CA ASP A 415 17.23 4.84 -3.26
C ASP A 415 17.55 4.60 -1.78
N CYS A 416 16.53 4.32 -0.97
CA CYS A 416 16.69 3.87 0.40
C CYS A 416 16.03 2.50 0.64
N SER A 417 15.82 1.71 -0.41
CA SER A 417 15.25 0.37 -0.31
C SER A 417 16.05 -0.53 0.64
N GLY A 418 17.38 -0.37 0.68
CA GLY A 418 18.29 -1.07 1.60
C GLY A 418 18.40 -0.45 3.01
N SER A 419 17.58 0.55 3.37
CA SER A 419 17.61 1.23 4.67
C SER A 419 16.26 1.19 5.40
N PRO A 420 15.64 0.00 5.57
CA PRO A 420 14.33 -0.12 6.20
C PRO A 420 14.32 0.45 7.62
N TYR A 421 13.18 0.99 8.04
CA TYR A 421 12.92 1.59 9.36
C TYR A 421 13.87 2.73 9.75
N SER A 422 14.48 3.38 8.76
CA SER A 422 15.32 4.56 8.99
C SER A 422 14.47 5.84 9.10
N ILE A 423 15.01 6.84 9.78
CA ILE A 423 14.40 8.16 9.95
C ILE A 423 15.25 9.20 9.24
N VAL A 424 14.64 9.99 8.37
CA VAL A 424 15.21 11.24 7.87
C VAL A 424 14.69 12.36 8.77
N ALA A 425 15.56 13.00 9.53
CA ALA A 425 15.19 14.01 10.51
C ALA A 425 14.53 15.24 9.84
N ALA A 426 13.79 16.02 10.63
CA ALA A 426 13.11 17.21 10.13
C ALA A 426 14.08 18.20 9.45
N GLY A 427 13.65 18.80 8.34
CA GLY A 427 14.40 19.80 7.59
C GLY A 427 15.60 19.27 6.80
N VAL A 428 15.89 17.97 6.87
CA VAL A 428 17.03 17.39 6.14
C VAL A 428 16.79 17.40 4.64
N VAL A 429 17.82 17.85 3.91
CA VAL A 429 17.87 17.79 2.44
C VAL A 429 18.76 16.63 2.04
N CYS A 430 18.18 15.65 1.34
CA CYS A 430 18.91 14.53 0.78
C CYS A 430 19.19 14.81 -0.71
N PRO A 431 20.46 14.97 -1.12
CA PRO A 431 20.81 14.97 -2.54
C PRO A 431 20.56 13.58 -3.17
N PRO A 432 20.66 13.47 -4.51
CA PRO A 432 20.54 12.18 -5.19
C PRO A 432 21.60 11.20 -4.69
N GLN A 433 21.17 10.03 -4.20
CA GLN A 433 22.05 9.04 -3.57
C GLN A 433 21.35 7.70 -3.35
N GLU A 434 22.15 6.69 -3.04
CA GLU A 434 21.70 5.41 -2.49
C GLU A 434 22.16 5.31 -1.03
N ILE A 435 21.27 4.87 -0.14
CA ILE A 435 21.58 4.55 1.25
C ILE A 435 21.16 3.11 1.57
N SER A 436 22.05 2.36 2.22
CA SER A 436 21.84 0.95 2.56
C SER A 436 22.30 0.60 3.97
N PHE A 437 21.84 1.38 4.96
CA PHE A 437 22.02 1.11 6.39
C PHE A 437 20.66 1.09 7.09
N PRO A 438 20.15 -0.08 7.50
CA PRO A 438 18.86 -0.20 8.20
C PRO A 438 18.77 0.60 9.50
N PHE A 439 17.55 0.93 9.94
CA PHE A 439 17.29 1.54 11.26
C PHE A 439 18.12 2.80 11.54
N SER A 440 18.52 3.53 10.49
CA SER A 440 19.41 4.67 10.61
C SER A 440 18.67 5.92 11.04
N LEU A 441 19.37 6.87 11.65
CA LEU A 441 18.95 8.27 11.68
C LEU A 441 19.82 9.06 10.71
N ILE A 442 19.20 9.84 9.83
CA ILE A 442 19.87 10.81 8.97
C ILE A 442 19.52 12.20 9.48
N LYS A 443 20.52 12.96 9.90
CA LYS A 443 20.35 14.31 10.46
C LYS A 443 21.33 15.30 9.82
N LEU A 444 21.16 16.58 10.11
CA LEU A 444 22.20 17.56 9.80
C LEU A 444 23.44 17.24 10.63
N SER A 445 24.63 17.46 10.07
CA SER A 445 25.86 17.37 10.85
C SER A 445 25.89 18.47 11.91
N ASP A 446 26.45 18.17 13.09
CA ASP A 446 26.52 19.11 14.22
C ASP A 446 27.26 20.42 13.84
N SER A 447 28.13 20.39 12.83
CA SER A 447 28.80 21.57 12.27
C SER A 447 27.87 22.51 11.51
N ARG A 448 26.74 22.02 10.97
CA ARG A 448 25.72 22.81 10.26
C ARG A 448 24.63 23.35 11.17
N GLU A 449 24.29 22.67 12.25
CA GLU A 449 23.24 23.12 13.19
C GLU A 449 23.64 24.42 13.93
N ASN A 450 24.92 24.63 14.18
CA ASN A 450 25.42 25.77 14.97
C ASN A 450 25.76 27.04 14.15
N GLY A 451 25.45 27.10 12.85
CA GLY A 451 25.69 28.29 12.02
C GLY A 451 27.15 28.78 11.94
N GLY A 452 28.11 27.96 12.38
CA GLY A 452 29.51 28.33 12.49
C GLY A 452 30.18 28.46 11.14
N ALA A 453 30.72 29.65 10.86
CA ALA A 453 31.59 29.90 9.72
C ALA A 453 32.79 28.94 9.76
N SER A 454 32.96 28.17 8.68
CA SER A 454 34.25 27.63 8.21
C SER A 454 35.27 27.26 9.29
N ASP A 455 34.96 26.28 10.14
CA ASP A 455 36.02 25.57 10.87
C ASP A 455 36.61 24.50 9.94
N GLN A 456 37.94 24.40 9.88
CA GLN A 456 38.70 23.53 8.95
C GLN A 456 38.52 22.01 9.17
N GLY A 457 37.48 21.60 9.91
CA GLY A 457 37.05 20.21 10.11
C GLY A 457 35.53 19.99 9.99
N ALA A 458 34.76 20.99 9.56
CA ALA A 458 33.31 20.87 9.39
C ALA A 458 32.98 19.86 8.28
N LEU A 459 32.30 18.77 8.64
CA LEU A 459 31.85 17.77 7.68
C LEU A 459 30.76 18.38 6.78
N PRO A 460 30.99 18.49 5.46
CA PRO A 460 29.98 19.02 4.55
C PRO A 460 28.91 17.95 4.32
N GLY A 461 27.66 18.21 4.75
CA GLY A 461 26.53 17.35 4.41
C GLY A 461 25.64 16.98 5.59
N ASN A 462 25.09 15.77 5.53
CA ASN A 462 24.26 15.17 6.57
C ASN A 462 25.08 14.09 7.30
N GLU A 463 24.77 13.82 8.56
CA GLU A 463 25.30 12.68 9.29
C GLU A 463 24.30 11.51 9.24
N ILE A 464 24.78 10.30 9.03
CA ILE A 464 24.01 9.06 9.16
C ILE A 464 24.49 8.27 10.38
N LEU A 465 23.54 7.79 11.19
CA LEU A 465 23.77 7.00 12.39
C LEU A 465 23.08 5.63 12.22
N PRO A 466 23.78 4.61 11.69
CA PRO A 466 23.25 3.27 11.50
C PRO A 466 22.80 2.62 12.81
N GLY A 467 21.68 1.89 12.78
CA GLY A 467 21.12 1.24 13.98
C GLY A 467 20.57 2.19 15.05
N TRP A 468 20.56 3.51 14.81
CA TRP A 468 20.11 4.50 15.79
C TRP A 468 18.67 4.24 16.27
N VAL A 469 17.77 3.82 15.39
CA VAL A 469 16.38 3.53 15.76
C VAL A 469 16.31 2.33 16.70
N LEU A 470 17.11 1.29 16.49
CA LEU A 470 17.20 0.14 17.39
C LEU A 470 17.74 0.54 18.76
N GLN A 471 18.79 1.37 18.77
CA GLN A 471 19.49 1.76 20.01
C GLN A 471 18.70 2.78 20.84
N HIS A 472 18.12 3.78 20.18
CA HIS A 472 17.58 4.95 20.84
C HIS A 472 16.06 5.08 20.69
N ASN A 473 15.41 4.41 19.74
CA ASN A 473 13.98 4.57 19.49
C ASN A 473 13.25 3.24 19.25
N ALA A 474 13.63 2.18 19.99
CA ALA A 474 12.96 0.88 19.92
C ALA A 474 11.45 0.97 20.22
N TYR A 475 11.03 1.98 20.99
CA TYR A 475 9.63 2.31 21.22
C TYR A 475 8.84 2.49 19.92
N ALA A 476 9.39 3.21 18.93
CA ALA A 476 8.71 3.44 17.67
C ALA A 476 8.50 2.12 16.89
N LEU A 477 9.46 1.20 16.94
CA LEU A 477 9.36 -0.11 16.29
C LEU A 477 8.25 -0.95 16.93
N LYS A 478 8.25 -1.09 18.26
CA LYS A 478 7.23 -1.85 19.00
C LYS A 478 5.83 -1.26 18.84
N ARG A 479 5.73 0.08 18.84
CA ARG A 479 4.47 0.79 18.55
C ARG A 479 3.97 0.51 17.13
N SER A 480 4.86 0.44 16.15
CA SER A 480 4.49 0.15 14.76
C SER A 480 4.00 -1.29 14.59
N GLU A 481 4.69 -2.30 15.13
CA GLU A 481 4.23 -3.70 15.10
C GLU A 481 2.83 -3.86 15.71
N LYS A 482 2.61 -3.24 16.87
CA LYS A 482 1.29 -3.22 17.52
C LYS A 482 0.22 -2.61 16.60
N LYS A 483 0.50 -1.44 16.03
CA LYS A 483 -0.42 -0.76 15.11
C LYS A 483 -0.73 -1.60 13.87
N PHE A 484 0.26 -2.25 13.27
CA PHE A 484 0.02 -3.09 12.09
C PHE A 484 -0.95 -4.22 12.41
N ARG A 485 -0.75 -4.92 13.54
CA ARG A 485 -1.68 -5.97 13.99
C ARG A 485 -3.08 -5.44 14.29
N GLU A 486 -3.18 -4.31 14.98
CA GLU A 486 -4.48 -3.75 15.40
C GLU A 486 -5.27 -3.14 14.25
N ARG A 487 -4.59 -2.65 13.21
CA ARG A 487 -5.19 -1.91 12.08
C ARG A 487 -5.33 -2.74 10.82
N ASP A 488 -4.77 -3.94 10.74
CA ASP A 488 -4.99 -4.78 9.57
C ASP A 488 -6.48 -5.14 9.47
N ARG A 489 -7.08 -4.78 8.34
CA ARG A 489 -8.47 -5.09 8.00
C ARG A 489 -8.55 -5.94 6.74
N THR A 490 -7.40 -6.42 6.25
CA THR A 490 -7.34 -7.18 5.01
C THR A 490 -7.76 -8.63 5.21
N ILE A 491 -8.45 -9.18 4.21
CA ILE A 491 -8.82 -10.59 4.11
C ILE A 491 -7.97 -11.26 3.03
N ARG A 492 -7.72 -10.56 1.93
CA ARG A 492 -7.01 -11.09 0.75
C ARG A 492 -5.51 -10.83 0.82
N SER A 493 -5.14 -9.65 1.30
CA SER A 493 -3.74 -9.25 1.40
C SER A 493 -3.08 -9.94 2.60
N ARG A 494 -1.88 -10.50 2.40
CA ARG A 494 -1.07 -11.04 3.51
C ARG A 494 0.00 -10.04 3.86
N ILE A 495 -0.13 -9.38 5.01
CA ILE A 495 0.86 -8.40 5.47
C ILE A 495 1.53 -8.94 6.72
N ASN A 496 2.86 -9.08 6.68
CA ASN A 496 3.62 -9.47 7.86
C ASN A 496 3.78 -8.25 8.79
N PRO A 497 3.26 -8.26 10.03
CA PRO A 497 3.41 -7.15 10.97
C PRO A 497 4.79 -7.11 11.64
N GLU A 498 5.57 -8.19 11.59
CA GLU A 498 6.86 -8.31 12.27
C GLU A 498 7.97 -7.54 11.55
N ILE A 499 8.80 -6.87 12.34
CA ILE A 499 9.92 -6.07 11.84
C ILE A 499 11.19 -6.91 11.69
N LEU A 500 11.53 -7.72 12.69
CA LEU A 500 12.72 -8.57 12.67
C LEU A 500 12.43 -9.88 11.96
N ARG A 501 12.76 -9.92 10.68
CA ARG A 501 12.55 -11.07 9.79
C ARG A 501 13.76 -11.29 8.88
N PRO A 502 13.90 -12.47 8.24
CA PRO A 502 15.13 -12.87 7.54
C PRO A 502 15.77 -11.78 6.70
N GLU A 503 15.01 -11.14 5.81
CA GLU A 503 15.51 -10.11 4.89
C GLU A 503 15.96 -8.83 5.58
N ILE A 504 15.34 -8.45 6.71
CA ILE A 504 15.74 -7.28 7.50
C ILE A 504 17.00 -7.60 8.29
N VAL A 505 17.09 -8.80 8.85
CA VAL A 505 18.26 -9.28 9.59
C VAL A 505 19.46 -9.45 8.66
N ASP A 506 19.26 -9.93 7.43
CA ASP A 506 20.31 -10.02 6.43
C ASP A 506 20.82 -8.63 6.01
N ALA A 507 19.94 -7.64 5.87
CA ALA A 507 20.36 -6.26 5.65
C ALA A 507 21.19 -5.71 6.82
N MET A 508 20.83 -6.06 8.07
CA MET A 508 21.64 -5.70 9.25
C MET A 508 22.98 -6.43 9.27
N ARG A 509 23.04 -7.71 8.88
CA ARG A 509 24.28 -8.51 8.81
C ARG A 509 25.25 -7.95 7.78
N ASP A 510 24.77 -7.62 6.59
CA ASP A 510 25.57 -6.96 5.56
C ASP A 510 26.11 -5.61 6.03
N ALA A 511 25.24 -4.78 6.63
CA ALA A 511 25.65 -3.51 7.23
C ALA A 511 26.72 -3.69 8.32
N LEU A 512 26.53 -4.67 9.22
CA LEU A 512 27.49 -5.00 10.28
C LEU A 512 28.85 -5.43 9.71
N GLN A 513 28.86 -6.32 8.71
CA GLN A 513 30.09 -6.76 8.07
C GLN A 513 30.86 -5.58 7.44
N ARG A 514 30.17 -4.69 6.72
CA ARG A 514 30.77 -3.47 6.17
C ARG A 514 31.35 -2.57 7.27
N LEU A 515 30.60 -2.35 8.36
CA LEU A 515 31.04 -1.52 9.48
C LEU A 515 32.28 -2.08 10.18
N ILE A 516 32.35 -3.40 10.39
CA ILE A 516 33.52 -4.09 10.99
C ILE A 516 34.73 -4.00 10.06
N GLY A 517 34.52 -4.14 8.74
CA GLY A 517 35.59 -4.08 7.75
C GLY A 517 36.22 -2.69 7.58
N ALA A 518 35.55 -1.63 8.02
CA ALA A 518 36.09 -0.27 8.03
C ALA A 518 36.71 0.07 9.39
N GLY A 519 37.73 0.94 9.41
CA GLY A 519 38.44 1.26 10.65
C GLY A 519 39.66 2.16 10.43
N GLY A 520 40.01 2.94 11.46
CA GLY A 520 41.22 3.79 11.46
C GLY A 520 41.02 5.22 10.98
N GLN A 521 39.77 5.67 10.81
CA GLN A 521 39.41 7.04 10.46
C GLN A 521 38.55 7.66 11.56
N THR A 522 38.56 8.98 11.67
CA THR A 522 37.65 9.71 12.56
C THR A 522 36.26 9.87 11.94
N THR A 523 36.19 9.92 10.62
CA THR A 523 34.96 10.03 9.82
C THR A 523 35.05 9.19 8.56
N TYR A 524 33.91 8.64 8.16
CA TYR A 524 33.72 7.78 7.01
C TYR A 524 32.77 8.43 6.00
N THR A 525 33.03 8.22 4.73
CA THR A 525 32.18 8.61 3.59
C THR A 525 31.87 7.39 2.73
N ALA A 526 31.07 7.55 1.67
CA ALA A 526 30.82 6.46 0.71
C ALA A 526 32.09 5.88 0.04
N ARG A 527 33.23 6.57 0.10
CA ARG A 527 34.53 6.03 -0.37
C ARG A 527 35.09 4.96 0.56
N ASP A 528 34.82 5.12 1.85
CA ASP A 528 35.34 4.25 2.92
C ASP A 528 34.34 3.15 3.25
N LEU A 529 33.05 3.49 3.23
CA LEU A 529 31.92 2.62 3.54
C LEU A 529 30.82 2.80 2.47
N PRO A 530 30.77 1.91 1.46
CA PRO A 530 29.68 1.90 0.49
C PRO A 530 28.32 1.85 1.19
N GLY A 531 27.30 2.49 0.61
CA GLY A 531 25.95 2.56 1.18
C GLY A 531 25.67 3.73 2.14
N LEU A 532 26.68 4.57 2.44
CA LEU A 532 26.46 5.82 3.18
C LEU A 532 25.84 6.94 2.31
N GLY A 533 25.84 6.79 0.99
CA GLY A 533 25.41 7.84 0.08
C GLY A 533 26.27 9.10 0.19
N SER A 534 25.62 10.26 0.22
CA SER A 534 26.28 11.56 0.41
C SER A 534 26.43 11.96 1.89
N ASN A 535 26.15 11.04 2.82
CA ASN A 535 26.22 11.29 4.26
C ASN A 535 27.62 10.93 4.80
N CYS A 536 27.95 11.50 5.96
CA CYS A 536 29.12 11.10 6.73
C CYS A 536 28.74 10.28 7.95
N LEU A 537 29.64 9.41 8.40
CA LEU A 537 29.51 8.62 9.62
C LEU A 537 30.72 8.86 10.52
N THR A 538 30.53 9.17 11.80
CA THR A 538 31.62 9.33 12.76
C THR A 538 32.08 7.97 13.33
N GLU A 539 33.33 7.88 13.77
CA GLU A 539 33.84 6.64 14.40
C GLU A 539 33.03 6.23 15.64
N LYS A 540 32.56 7.21 16.43
CA LYS A 540 31.67 6.95 17.58
C LYS A 540 30.38 6.28 17.13
N SER A 541 29.74 6.80 16.08
CA SER A 541 28.52 6.23 15.51
C SER A 541 28.78 4.86 14.88
N ARG A 542 29.94 4.64 14.22
CA ARG A 542 30.33 3.32 13.69
C ARG A 542 30.42 2.26 14.77
N GLN A 543 31.12 2.55 15.88
CA GLN A 543 31.28 1.63 17.00
C GLN A 543 29.94 1.32 17.69
N GLY A 544 29.10 2.35 17.89
CA GLY A 544 27.74 2.18 18.42
C GLY A 544 26.87 1.29 17.53
N ALA A 545 26.96 1.46 16.20
CA ALA A 545 26.25 0.64 15.24
C ALA A 545 26.69 -0.83 15.24
N ILE A 546 28.00 -1.11 15.36
CA ILE A 546 28.54 -2.47 15.44
C ILE A 546 27.93 -3.23 16.62
N GLY A 547 27.97 -2.61 17.82
CA GLY A 547 27.38 -3.20 19.02
C GLY A 547 25.86 -3.39 18.90
N THR A 548 25.16 -2.37 18.40
CA THR A 548 23.71 -2.39 18.27
C THR A 548 23.24 -3.47 17.29
N TYR A 549 23.76 -3.51 16.06
CA TYR A 549 23.38 -4.54 15.11
C TYR A 549 23.75 -5.93 15.63
N GLY A 550 24.93 -6.09 16.21
CA GLY A 550 25.35 -7.37 16.79
C GLY A 550 24.33 -7.90 17.81
N ASN A 551 23.94 -7.07 18.78
CA ASN A 551 23.00 -7.43 19.82
C ASN A 551 21.60 -7.78 19.28
N TRP A 552 21.08 -7.01 18.33
CA TRP A 552 19.75 -7.26 17.77
C TRP A 552 19.71 -8.48 16.82
N ILE A 553 20.79 -8.75 16.08
CA ILE A 553 20.93 -9.98 15.30
C ILE A 553 21.01 -11.20 16.23
N ASP A 554 21.77 -11.10 17.33
CA ASP A 554 21.84 -12.15 18.34
C ASP A 554 20.47 -12.38 18.99
N TYR A 555 19.75 -11.31 19.36
CA TYR A 555 18.39 -11.41 19.91
C TYR A 555 17.46 -12.18 18.97
N TYR A 556 17.45 -11.85 17.68
CA TYR A 556 16.64 -12.54 16.68
C TYR A 556 16.93 -14.05 16.60
N ALA A 557 18.21 -14.44 16.58
CA ALA A 557 18.60 -15.84 16.47
C ALA A 557 18.29 -16.63 17.76
N LEU A 558 18.55 -16.02 18.91
CA LEU A 558 18.31 -16.60 20.23
C LEU A 558 16.83 -16.75 20.54
N GLU A 559 16.01 -15.78 20.14
CA GLU A 559 14.55 -15.86 20.29
C GLU A 559 13.97 -17.00 19.44
N GLY A 560 14.49 -17.20 18.22
CA GLY A 560 14.19 -18.37 17.41
C GLY A 560 14.48 -19.69 18.14
N LEU A 561 15.67 -19.80 18.76
CA LEU A 561 16.03 -20.97 19.55
C LEU A 561 15.05 -21.20 20.70
N ARG A 562 14.74 -20.16 21.48
CA ARG A 562 13.79 -20.24 22.60
C ARG A 562 12.42 -20.72 22.13
N LEU A 563 11.89 -20.16 21.05
CA LEU A 563 10.58 -20.57 20.50
C LEU A 563 10.57 -22.02 20.06
N GLN A 564 11.66 -22.52 19.46
CA GLN A 564 11.75 -23.91 19.03
C GLN A 564 11.89 -24.90 20.19
N LEU A 565 12.60 -24.52 21.26
CA LEU A 565 12.66 -25.29 22.51
C LEU A 565 11.29 -25.32 23.19
N LEU A 566 10.61 -24.17 23.26
CA LEU A 566 9.27 -24.03 23.83
C LEU A 566 8.26 -24.91 23.09
N ALA A 567 8.24 -24.84 21.76
CA ALA A 567 7.32 -25.59 20.91
C ALA A 567 7.49 -27.13 21.05
N ARG A 568 8.67 -27.59 21.45
CA ARG A 568 8.99 -29.02 21.66
C ARG A 568 9.04 -29.42 23.13
N SER A 569 8.80 -28.49 24.05
CA SER A 569 8.93 -28.70 25.50
C SER A 569 10.30 -29.30 25.87
N LEU A 570 11.37 -28.82 25.25
CA LEU A 570 12.73 -29.34 25.45
C LEU A 570 13.47 -28.57 26.54
N PRO A 571 14.06 -29.26 27.54
CA PRO A 571 15.02 -28.67 28.46
C PRO A 571 16.26 -28.14 27.74
N ALA A 572 16.87 -27.08 28.28
CA ALA A 572 18.03 -26.43 27.68
C ALA A 572 19.28 -27.34 27.67
N ALA A 573 19.41 -28.22 28.66
CA ALA A 573 20.53 -29.15 28.79
C ALA A 573 20.32 -30.49 28.06
N ALA A 574 19.16 -30.70 27.44
CA ALA A 574 18.84 -31.96 26.76
C ALA A 574 19.70 -32.16 25.50
N PRO A 575 20.21 -33.38 25.22
CA PRO A 575 20.92 -33.68 23.98
C PRO A 575 20.13 -33.32 22.71
N GLU A 576 18.81 -33.45 22.76
CA GLU A 576 17.88 -33.10 21.69
C GLU A 576 17.88 -31.59 21.39
N ALA A 577 18.12 -30.74 22.40
CA ALA A 577 18.25 -29.30 22.21
C ALA A 577 19.52 -28.97 21.42
N ALA A 578 20.64 -29.66 21.70
CA ALA A 578 21.86 -29.52 20.91
C ALA A 578 21.66 -30.03 19.47
N ALA A 579 20.95 -31.14 19.30
CA ALA A 579 20.62 -31.70 17.99
C ALA A 579 19.75 -30.73 17.16
N LEU A 580 18.83 -29.99 17.79
CA LEU A 580 18.01 -28.96 17.14
C LEU A 580 18.86 -27.86 16.48
N VAL A 581 19.93 -27.43 17.13
CA VAL A 581 20.84 -26.41 16.57
C VAL A 581 21.68 -27.01 15.44
N GLN A 582 22.10 -28.27 15.54
CA GLN A 582 22.97 -28.91 14.55
C GLN A 582 22.23 -29.37 13.29
N ALA A 583 20.98 -29.81 13.42
CA ALA A 583 20.19 -30.33 12.31
C ALA A 583 19.64 -29.23 11.42
N VAL A 584 19.66 -29.45 10.11
CA VAL A 584 18.98 -28.59 9.13
C VAL A 584 17.47 -28.70 9.32
N SER A 585 16.79 -27.56 9.31
CA SER A 585 15.33 -27.48 9.41
C SER A 585 14.67 -27.20 8.05
N ASN A 586 13.44 -27.71 7.87
CA ASN A 586 12.58 -27.34 6.74
C ASN A 586 11.72 -26.10 7.02
N GLU A 587 11.68 -25.63 8.27
CA GLU A 587 11.03 -24.38 8.63
C GLU A 587 11.97 -23.21 8.27
N GLU A 588 11.61 -22.43 7.24
CA GLU A 588 12.48 -21.39 6.66
C GLU A 588 12.91 -20.32 7.67
N SER A 589 11.98 -19.85 8.51
CA SER A 589 12.24 -18.87 9.58
C SER A 589 13.27 -19.39 10.59
N TRP A 590 13.05 -20.61 11.09
CA TRP A 590 13.97 -21.22 12.04
C TRP A 590 15.31 -21.56 11.41
N GLU A 591 15.34 -22.12 10.19
CA GLU A 591 16.59 -22.45 9.53
C GLU A 591 17.47 -21.20 9.34
N HIS A 592 16.88 -20.07 8.99
CA HIS A 592 17.60 -18.80 8.93
C HIS A 592 18.13 -18.38 10.31
N GLN A 593 17.29 -18.39 11.35
CA GLN A 593 17.72 -18.07 12.72
C GLN A 593 18.85 -18.98 13.22
N ARG A 594 18.75 -20.29 12.97
CA ARG A 594 19.73 -21.32 13.31
C ARG A 594 21.07 -21.07 12.62
N GLN A 595 21.07 -20.74 11.33
CA GLN A 595 22.29 -20.40 10.61
C GLN A 595 22.97 -19.15 11.20
N VAL A 596 22.20 -18.11 11.49
CA VAL A 596 22.70 -16.90 12.16
C VAL A 596 23.28 -17.23 13.53
N LEU A 597 22.60 -18.10 14.29
CA LEU A 597 23.04 -18.54 15.62
C LEU A 597 24.41 -19.24 15.56
N ILE A 598 24.57 -20.21 14.66
CA ILE A 598 25.82 -20.98 14.53
C ILE A 598 26.99 -20.10 14.12
N GLU A 599 26.76 -19.17 13.18
CA GLU A 599 27.81 -18.27 12.72
C GLU A 599 28.30 -17.34 13.84
N ARG A 600 27.37 -16.82 14.66
CA ARG A 600 27.67 -15.77 15.62
C ARG A 600 28.02 -16.26 17.02
N GLN A 601 27.56 -17.45 17.39
CA GLN A 601 27.77 -18.04 18.71
C GLN A 601 28.37 -19.46 18.63
N PRO A 602 29.49 -19.65 17.91
CA PRO A 602 30.06 -20.98 17.73
C PRO A 602 30.50 -21.57 19.07
N GLY A 603 30.11 -22.82 19.34
CA GLY A 603 30.55 -23.57 20.53
C GLY A 603 29.98 -23.09 21.86
N CYS A 604 29.00 -22.18 21.86
CA CYS A 604 28.32 -21.76 23.09
C CYS A 604 27.27 -22.79 23.52
N GLU A 605 27.20 -23.06 24.83
CA GLU A 605 26.18 -23.94 25.40
C GLU A 605 24.81 -23.27 25.44
N ILE A 606 23.75 -24.03 25.16
CA ILE A 606 22.37 -23.54 25.10
C ILE A 606 21.94 -22.81 26.38
N PRO A 607 22.26 -23.28 27.60
CA PRO A 607 21.96 -22.53 28.81
C PRO A 607 22.50 -21.10 28.80
N GLY A 608 23.79 -20.91 28.45
CA GLY A 608 24.40 -19.59 28.37
C GLY A 608 23.82 -18.71 27.25
N LEU A 609 23.36 -19.34 26.15
CA LEU A 609 22.66 -18.65 25.07
C LEU A 609 21.29 -18.10 25.54
N LEU A 610 20.54 -18.88 26.32
CA LEU A 610 19.26 -18.44 26.87
C LEU A 610 19.43 -17.36 27.94
N GLU A 611 20.46 -17.43 28.79
CA GLU A 611 20.80 -16.36 29.72
C GLU A 611 21.14 -15.06 29.00
N ARG A 612 21.89 -15.14 27.89
CA ARG A 612 22.17 -13.99 27.02
C ARG A 612 20.88 -13.43 26.41
N LEU A 613 19.93 -14.27 26.00
CA LEU A 613 18.64 -13.82 25.48
C LEU A 613 17.87 -13.00 26.52
N VAL A 614 17.79 -13.48 27.76
CA VAL A 614 17.14 -12.74 28.86
C VAL A 614 17.77 -11.37 29.05
N ARG A 615 19.11 -11.28 29.04
CA ARG A 615 19.82 -10.00 29.14
C ARG A 615 19.46 -9.06 27.99
N LEU A 616 19.51 -9.54 26.75
CA LEU A 616 19.19 -8.72 25.57
C LEU A 616 17.72 -8.27 25.56
N ALA A 617 16.79 -9.16 25.91
CA ALA A 617 15.38 -8.85 26.02
C ALA A 617 15.12 -7.75 27.08
N LYS A 618 15.81 -7.83 28.22
CA LYS A 618 15.75 -6.79 29.26
C LYS A 618 16.30 -5.46 28.76
N GLU A 619 17.46 -5.46 28.10
CA GLU A 619 18.06 -4.24 27.53
C GLU A 619 17.13 -3.56 26.52
N ILE A 620 16.40 -4.34 25.71
CA ILE A 620 15.37 -3.84 24.78
C ILE A 620 14.20 -3.23 25.55
N ALA A 621 13.68 -3.91 26.57
CA ALA A 621 12.56 -3.42 27.38
C ALA A 621 12.89 -2.08 28.06
N GLU A 622 14.04 -2.00 28.72
CA GLU A 622 14.52 -0.75 29.29
C GLU A 622 14.80 0.31 28.21
N GLY A 623 15.24 -0.08 27.02
CA GLY A 623 15.45 0.81 25.89
C GLY A 623 14.16 1.48 25.41
N VAL A 624 13.07 0.71 25.35
CA VAL A 624 11.72 1.20 25.02
C VAL A 624 11.24 2.20 26.08
N GLU A 625 11.37 1.85 27.36
CA GLU A 625 10.99 2.71 28.49
C GLU A 625 11.81 4.01 28.50
N ARG A 626 13.15 3.92 28.44
CA ARG A 626 14.04 5.08 28.37
C ARG A 626 13.73 6.00 27.19
N SER A 627 13.30 5.44 26.05
CA SER A 627 12.90 6.26 24.91
C SER A 627 11.72 7.17 25.26
N ARG A 628 10.71 6.63 25.96
CA ARG A 628 9.52 7.36 26.39
C ARG A 628 9.80 8.32 27.54
N GLU A 629 10.66 7.94 28.49
CA GLU A 629 11.09 8.79 29.61
C GLU A 629 11.79 10.09 29.15
N ARG A 630 12.52 10.06 28.03
CA ARG A 630 13.18 11.28 27.51
C ARG A 630 12.17 12.36 27.13
N ASP A 631 11.04 11.97 26.54
CA ASP A 631 9.97 12.91 26.19
C ASP A 631 9.27 13.42 27.44
N GLU A 632 9.02 12.54 28.41
CA GLU A 632 8.41 12.94 29.69
C GLU A 632 9.32 13.91 30.47
N ARG A 633 10.61 13.61 30.60
CA ARG A 633 11.57 14.47 31.29
C ARG A 633 11.63 15.85 30.64
N ARG A 634 11.79 15.91 29.32
CA ARG A 634 11.79 17.17 28.56
C ARG A 634 10.47 17.93 28.73
N GLY A 635 9.36 17.20 28.71
CA GLY A 635 8.02 17.76 28.92
C GLY A 635 7.88 18.43 30.29
N ARG A 636 8.30 17.77 31.37
CA ARG A 636 8.28 18.31 32.73
C ARG A 636 9.23 19.48 32.95
N GLU A 637 10.38 19.47 32.28
CA GLU A 637 11.35 20.58 32.33
C GLU A 637 10.82 21.85 31.66
N ILE A 638 9.99 21.72 30.62
CA ILE A 638 9.51 22.84 29.80
C ILE A 638 8.10 23.30 30.20
N MET A 639 7.20 22.37 30.54
CA MET A 639 5.77 22.63 30.80
C MET A 639 5.40 22.35 32.26
N THR A 640 4.77 23.32 32.91
CA THR A 640 4.42 23.27 34.33
C THR A 640 3.25 22.35 34.66
N ASP A 641 2.37 22.05 33.69
CA ASP A 641 1.18 21.21 33.82
C ASP A 641 1.33 19.82 33.15
N TYR A 642 2.55 19.45 32.75
CA TYR A 642 2.80 18.23 31.96
C TYR A 642 2.27 16.97 32.63
N THR A 643 2.49 16.81 33.94
CA THR A 643 2.07 15.64 34.72
C THR A 643 0.56 15.54 34.91
N GLN A 644 -0.18 16.65 34.76
CA GLN A 644 -1.64 16.66 34.85
C GLN A 644 -2.30 16.27 33.51
N THR A 645 -1.57 16.47 32.40
CA THR A 645 -2.07 16.27 31.03
C THR A 645 -1.55 15.00 30.37
N HIS A 646 -0.51 14.36 30.94
CA HIS A 646 0.12 13.17 30.37
C HIS A 646 0.15 12.01 31.36
N ARG A 647 -0.06 10.80 30.84
CA ARG A 647 0.06 9.57 31.64
C ARG A 647 1.53 9.31 31.97
N PRO A 648 1.84 8.76 33.16
CA PRO A 648 3.18 8.29 33.50
C PRO A 648 3.68 7.26 32.50
N VAL A 649 5.00 7.17 32.30
CA VAL A 649 5.64 6.21 31.38
C VAL A 649 5.28 4.76 31.72
N SER A 650 5.19 4.43 33.01
CA SER A 650 4.77 3.11 33.52
C SER A 650 3.37 2.70 33.07
N ASP A 651 2.55 3.66 32.65
CA ASP A 651 1.17 3.46 32.22
C ASP A 651 1.02 3.51 30.69
N ASP A 652 2.12 3.69 29.96
CA ASP A 652 2.12 3.65 28.50
C ASP A 652 1.83 2.20 28.01
N PRO A 653 0.81 2.00 27.15
CA PRO A 653 0.43 0.66 26.70
C PRO A 653 1.52 -0.10 25.93
N VAL A 654 2.48 0.60 25.32
CA VAL A 654 3.60 -0.06 24.61
C VAL A 654 4.68 -0.47 25.61
N VAL A 655 4.97 0.38 26.61
CA VAL A 655 5.95 0.08 27.67
C VAL A 655 5.50 -1.14 28.47
N ARG A 656 4.24 -1.16 28.94
CA ARG A 656 3.68 -2.30 29.67
C ARG A 656 3.75 -3.59 28.86
N GLN A 657 3.30 -3.55 27.61
CA GLN A 657 3.33 -4.72 26.74
C GLN A 657 4.74 -5.29 26.59
N VAL A 658 5.76 -4.46 26.41
CA VAL A 658 7.14 -4.95 26.24
C VAL A 658 7.70 -5.54 27.54
N TRP A 659 7.36 -4.98 28.70
CA TRP A 659 7.71 -5.57 29.99
C TRP A 659 6.98 -6.88 30.25
N ASP A 660 5.69 -6.99 29.90
CA ASP A 660 4.93 -8.24 29.96
C ASP A 660 5.56 -9.33 29.06
N GLU A 661 5.89 -8.97 27.81
CA GLU A 661 6.62 -9.84 26.87
C GLU A 661 7.97 -10.30 27.45
N PHE A 662 8.73 -9.40 28.08
CA PHE A 662 9.99 -9.73 28.74
C PHE A 662 9.79 -10.70 29.92
N HIS A 663 8.79 -10.47 30.79
CA HIS A 663 8.55 -11.33 31.94
C HIS A 663 8.11 -12.74 31.53
N LEU A 664 7.26 -12.84 30.48
CA LEU A 664 6.89 -14.13 29.89
C LEU A 664 8.10 -14.86 29.30
N LEU A 665 8.96 -14.13 28.59
CA LEU A 665 10.22 -14.67 28.06
C LEU A 665 11.12 -15.18 29.19
N GLU A 666 11.35 -14.37 30.23
CA GLU A 666 12.19 -14.72 31.37
C GLU A 666 11.67 -15.97 32.10
N CYS A 667 10.36 -16.05 32.33
CA CYS A 667 9.75 -17.22 32.95
C CYS A 667 9.96 -18.48 32.09
N SER A 668 9.71 -18.40 30.78
CA SER A 668 9.90 -19.54 29.87
C SER A 668 11.36 -20.03 29.83
N VAL A 669 12.34 -19.10 29.87
CA VAL A 669 13.75 -19.47 29.93
C VAL A 669 14.09 -20.12 31.27
N ARG A 670 13.58 -19.60 32.38
CA ARG A 670 13.82 -20.18 33.70
C ARG A 670 13.32 -21.62 33.79
N GLU A 671 12.15 -21.91 33.21
CA GLU A 671 11.59 -23.27 33.14
C GLU A 671 12.47 -24.21 32.30
N MET A 672 12.97 -23.74 31.16
CA MET A 672 13.88 -24.53 30.30
C MET A 672 15.24 -24.81 30.96
N LEU A 673 15.73 -23.90 31.81
CA LEU A 673 16.99 -24.06 32.55
C LEU A 673 16.85 -24.93 33.82
N ALA A 674 15.64 -25.01 34.39
CA ALA A 674 15.37 -25.78 35.60
C ALA A 674 14.99 -27.24 35.34
N SER A 675 14.59 -27.56 34.11
CA SER A 675 14.29 -28.91 33.62
C SER A 675 15.54 -29.62 33.13
#